data_AF-A0A536PZ93-F1
#
_entry.id   AF-A0A536PZ93-F1
#
_cell.length_a   1.000
_cell.length_b   1.000
_cell.length_c   1.000
_cell.angle_alpha   90.00
_cell.angle_beta   90.00
_cell.angle_gamma   90.00
#
_symmetry.space_group_name_H-M   'P 1'
#
loop_
_entity.id
_entity.type
_entity.pdbx_description
1 polymer ?
#
loop_
_entity_poly.entity_id
_entity_poly.type
_entity_poly.pdbx_seq_one_letter_code
_entity_poly.pdbx_strand_id
1 'polypeptide(L)'
;MSRRYRPFDPFERGGPLDARSEFRMPQVPRRFWGGVALFALAVLIFIAASPIVSFITELQWYDSLGFRDIYTTRLGLEWSIALGSLLLGFGYLAVNVYIALRVRSGPGLRAVGIRRSVLRSTAGWVTLGTSAVIAIILAAGASSQWQSLALFTHSSPTGTTDPVLGQDVSFYLLTLPFLRAATNWALGLDFMAVLLIGALYSWRGDSFDFRPAPRALAHVSVLIAAFAVTLAVSAWLGRYDLLFAHNSSVVWGAAYTDVNARLPLYTFQAGAGIVLAGAVLANAWLRRLWIPVAAAGVWIVLSIVSQAYPAVVQGVSATPNAGTYELPYIAREIDYTRRAYGLSDVTGNTGFTGDQPLTLQDVQNDQVTVNNLRLWDYGPLKDTYQQQQAIRTYYTFNDIDLDRYTVNGQYQQLEISAREFEFARLPSSSQNWFNQRLTYTHGYGVAASPVNAVVGEGLPDYVVQDLPPTGAIKITQPAIYFGEVSPPNGDYVLAPSTTREFDYAKGSQDVFTSYTGTHGVPMNSINRALWSLKLSDFSLLVSGQITDKSLMLYRRNIRDRVQELAPFLSFDADPYVVAVDGRLYWIMDAYTTASTYPYSQSQPFQGNDINYIRNSVKVVIDAYEGMPTFYVMDPKDPLIKAYAATFPSLFQPSSTMPSGIRAHIRAPEDLFNVQVAIYATYHMTDPKVFFTREDVWDVPTAQTSPGGAPSPVQPYYVLFRLPGEQSPEFLLIMPFTPHGKTNLVSWLAARSDGAHYGQYVSYVLPKDRVIFGPQQVASRINQDPTISRDFTLLHSTGSQVQQGNLLVVPIGNSFLYFEPVYLRATTSTGIPELKKVILADQTGVVYADNLNDAIQQLVGNATGPPTNQPPPTATPGVVAQIASLVNQANAHYKAAYEALKRGDLTAYATEMTTVGQILQQLQALTGTSATPASPSPSPRSSPSP
;
A
#
# COMPACT_ATOMS: atom_id res chain seq x y z
N MET A 1 -99.15 18.73 46.10
CA MET A 1 -98.75 19.80 47.05
C MET A 1 -97.23 19.96 46.93
N SER A 2 -96.56 21.08 46.71
CA SER A 2 -96.86 22.47 46.36
C SER A 2 -95.49 23.17 46.22
N ARG A 3 -95.27 23.86 45.08
CA ARG A 3 -94.43 25.06 44.84
C ARG A 3 -92.97 25.14 45.37
N ARG A 4 -92.03 25.48 44.48
CA ARG A 4 -91.44 26.85 44.34
C ARG A 4 -90.45 26.95 43.15
N TYR A 5 -90.23 28.19 42.71
CA TYR A 5 -89.68 28.63 41.42
C TYR A 5 -88.30 29.32 41.61
N ARG A 6 -87.34 29.00 40.71
CA ARG A 6 -86.13 29.68 40.14
C ARG A 6 -85.26 30.69 40.96
N PRO A 7 -83.98 30.92 40.55
CA PRO A 7 -83.71 31.88 39.47
C PRO A 7 -82.72 31.43 38.38
N PHE A 8 -82.86 32.17 37.28
CA PHE A 8 -82.05 32.34 36.07
C PHE A 8 -80.53 32.52 36.33
N ASP A 9 -79.67 31.93 35.49
CA ASP A 9 -78.32 32.46 35.20
C ASP A 9 -78.05 32.29 33.67
N PRO A 10 -77.69 33.34 32.91
CA PRO A 10 -77.98 33.43 31.50
C PRO A 10 -76.72 33.40 30.63
N PHE A 11 -75.99 32.29 30.54
CA PHE A 11 -74.92 32.14 29.55
C PHE A 11 -74.81 30.70 29.02
N GLU A 12 -75.91 30.19 28.45
CA GLU A 12 -75.82 29.30 27.29
C GLU A 12 -75.23 30.08 26.11
N ARG A 13 -73.91 30.16 26.07
CA ARG A 13 -73.12 30.36 24.85
C ARG A 13 -71.94 29.38 24.90
N GLY A 14 -72.25 28.11 24.63
CA GLY A 14 -71.24 27.22 24.06
C GLY A 14 -70.87 27.79 22.69
N GLY A 15 -69.69 28.39 22.59
CA GLY A 15 -69.17 28.96 21.35
C GLY A 15 -68.93 27.87 20.29
N PRO A 16 -68.81 28.25 19.00
CA PRO A 16 -68.67 27.33 17.87
C PRO A 16 -67.26 26.74 17.74
N LEU A 17 -66.65 26.32 18.85
CA LEU A 17 -65.33 25.68 18.89
C LEU A 17 -65.25 24.48 19.86
N ASP A 18 -66.38 23.91 20.28
CA ASP A 18 -66.42 22.56 20.87
C ASP A 18 -66.64 21.50 19.78
N ALA A 19 -65.56 21.25 19.07
CA ALA A 19 -65.35 20.01 18.33
C ALA A 19 -63.89 19.58 18.48
N ARG A 20 -63.48 19.28 19.72
CA ARG A 20 -62.42 18.26 19.90
C ARG A 20 -63.04 16.93 19.49
N SER A 21 -63.09 16.71 18.18
CA SER A 21 -63.20 15.37 17.63
C SER A 21 -62.07 14.57 18.27
N GLU A 22 -62.42 13.69 19.20
CA GLU A 22 -61.52 12.63 19.63
C GLU A 22 -61.09 11.94 18.34
N PHE A 23 -59.81 12.11 17.96
CA PHE A 23 -59.21 11.37 16.87
C PHE A 23 -59.18 9.90 17.32
N ARG A 24 -60.31 9.20 17.18
CA ARG A 24 -60.40 7.76 17.37
C ARG A 24 -59.57 7.15 16.26
N MET A 25 -58.33 6.77 16.58
CA MET A 25 -57.53 5.94 15.69
C MET A 25 -58.40 4.75 15.27
N PRO A 26 -58.58 4.51 13.96
CA PRO A 26 -59.38 3.38 13.50
C PRO A 26 -58.83 2.10 14.14
N GLN A 27 -59.71 1.32 14.79
CA GLN A 27 -59.31 0.05 15.38
C GLN A 27 -58.91 -0.89 14.24
N VAL A 28 -57.60 -1.01 14.06
CA VAL A 28 -57.03 -1.83 12.99
C VAL A 28 -57.43 -3.29 13.24
N PRO A 29 -58.15 -3.96 12.31
CA PRO A 29 -58.73 -5.27 12.56
C PRO A 29 -57.66 -6.32 12.89
N ARG A 30 -57.97 -7.30 13.76
CA ARG A 30 -57.03 -8.39 14.14
C ARG A 30 -56.40 -9.12 12.94
N ARG A 31 -57.08 -9.15 11.79
CA ARG A 31 -56.58 -9.72 10.52
C ARG A 31 -55.42 -8.92 9.91
N PHE A 32 -55.40 -7.59 10.09
CA PHE A 32 -54.28 -6.74 9.69
C PHE A 32 -53.04 -7.05 10.54
N TRP A 33 -53.19 -7.19 11.86
CA TRP A 33 -52.09 -7.60 12.74
C TRP A 33 -51.62 -9.03 12.46
N GLY A 34 -52.52 -9.94 12.06
CA GLY A 34 -52.15 -11.27 11.55
C GLY A 34 -51.32 -11.19 10.25
N GLY A 35 -51.72 -10.34 9.29
CA GLY A 35 -50.96 -10.09 8.07
C GLY A 35 -49.60 -9.44 8.32
N VAL A 36 -49.54 -8.45 9.22
CA VAL A 36 -48.28 -7.81 9.66
C VAL A 36 -47.37 -8.81 10.36
N ALA A 37 -47.90 -9.70 11.21
CA ALA A 37 -47.11 -10.73 11.86
C ALA A 37 -46.55 -11.76 10.85
N LEU A 38 -47.34 -12.14 9.84
CA LEU A 38 -46.91 -13.07 8.80
C LEU A 38 -45.88 -12.44 7.84
N PHE A 39 -46.07 -11.16 7.49
CA PHE A 39 -45.08 -10.38 6.76
C PHE A 39 -43.79 -10.20 7.57
N ALA A 40 -43.89 -9.84 8.85
CA ALA A 40 -42.74 -9.73 9.74
C ALA A 40 -42.01 -11.07 9.92
N LEU A 41 -42.75 -12.19 10.00
CA LEU A 41 -42.18 -13.53 10.03
C LEU A 41 -41.46 -13.86 8.72
N ALA A 42 -42.05 -13.53 7.56
CA ALA A 42 -41.42 -13.74 6.26
C ALA A 42 -40.14 -12.90 6.10
N VAL A 43 -40.18 -11.63 6.51
CA VAL A 43 -38.99 -10.75 6.56
C VAL A 43 -37.95 -11.31 7.51
N LEU A 44 -38.35 -11.81 8.68
CA LEU A 44 -37.42 -12.40 9.65
C LEU A 44 -36.79 -13.69 9.13
N ILE A 45 -37.55 -14.55 8.46
CA ILE A 45 -37.04 -15.75 7.79
C ILE A 45 -36.06 -15.36 6.67
N PHE A 46 -36.39 -14.35 5.87
CA PHE A 46 -35.51 -13.87 4.80
C PHE A 46 -34.20 -13.31 5.36
N ILE A 47 -34.26 -12.48 6.42
CA ILE A 47 -33.09 -11.95 7.12
C ILE A 47 -32.27 -13.09 7.74
N ALA A 48 -32.91 -14.10 8.33
CA ALA A 48 -32.23 -15.24 8.96
C ALA A 48 -31.64 -16.24 7.93
N ALA A 49 -32.22 -16.34 6.74
CA ALA A 49 -31.75 -17.24 5.69
C ALA A 49 -30.42 -16.76 5.09
N SER A 50 -30.22 -15.45 4.93
CA SER A 50 -29.02 -14.89 4.30
C SER A 50 -27.70 -15.29 4.99
N PRO A 51 -27.54 -15.16 6.32
CA PRO A 51 -26.33 -15.64 7.02
C PRO A 51 -26.09 -17.14 6.87
N ILE A 52 -27.16 -17.95 6.84
CA ILE A 52 -27.04 -19.41 6.68
C ILE A 52 -26.58 -19.74 5.25
N VAL A 53 -27.18 -19.12 4.24
CA VAL A 53 -26.78 -19.29 2.83
C VAL A 53 -25.33 -18.83 2.65
N SER A 54 -24.95 -17.70 3.23
CA SER A 54 -23.57 -17.22 3.18
C SER A 54 -22.61 -18.19 3.88
N PHE A 55 -22.95 -18.68 5.07
CA PHE A 55 -22.12 -19.65 5.78
C PHE A 55 -21.87 -20.92 4.94
N ILE A 56 -22.92 -21.48 4.34
CA ILE A 56 -22.80 -22.70 3.53
C ILE A 56 -22.01 -22.44 2.25
N THR A 57 -22.29 -21.35 1.54
CA THR A 57 -21.61 -21.04 0.27
C THR A 57 -20.13 -20.69 0.49
N GLU A 58 -19.79 -19.93 1.52
CA GLU A 58 -18.39 -19.69 1.89
C GLU A 58 -17.70 -21.00 2.29
N LEU A 59 -18.31 -21.83 3.14
CA LEU A 59 -17.74 -23.12 3.52
C LEU A 59 -17.47 -24.02 2.30
N GLN A 60 -18.38 -24.03 1.31
CA GLN A 60 -18.19 -24.76 0.05
C GLN A 60 -17.01 -24.22 -0.76
N TRP A 61 -16.82 -22.90 -0.81
CA TRP A 61 -15.70 -22.30 -1.51
C TRP A 61 -14.37 -22.65 -0.83
N TYR A 62 -14.26 -22.53 0.49
CA TYR A 62 -13.07 -22.94 1.23
C TYR A 62 -12.77 -24.45 1.07
N ASP A 63 -13.79 -25.30 1.14
CA ASP A 63 -13.65 -26.75 0.95
C ASP A 63 -13.18 -27.11 -0.46
N SER A 64 -13.64 -26.38 -1.49
CA SER A 64 -13.17 -26.57 -2.88
C SER A 64 -11.68 -26.28 -3.09
N LEU A 65 -11.05 -25.57 -2.15
CA LEU A 65 -9.61 -25.27 -2.13
C LEU A 65 -8.86 -26.10 -1.08
N GLY A 66 -9.53 -27.02 -0.37
CA GLY A 66 -8.93 -27.76 0.74
C GLY A 66 -8.69 -26.94 2.02
N PHE A 67 -9.21 -25.71 2.10
CA PHE A 67 -9.03 -24.79 3.23
C PHE A 67 -10.25 -24.72 4.17
N ARG A 68 -11.08 -25.77 4.17
CA ARG A 68 -12.28 -25.85 5.04
C ARG A 68 -11.97 -25.52 6.51
N ASP A 69 -10.85 -26.04 7.01
CA ASP A 69 -10.43 -25.86 8.40
C ASP A 69 -10.06 -24.41 8.73
N ILE A 70 -9.62 -23.62 7.75
CA ILE A 70 -9.29 -22.21 7.93
C ILE A 70 -10.56 -21.41 8.25
N TYR A 71 -11.60 -21.63 7.45
CA TYR A 71 -12.88 -20.97 7.66
C TYR A 71 -13.54 -21.38 8.98
N THR A 72 -13.57 -22.68 9.30
CA THR A 72 -14.18 -23.16 10.54
C THR A 72 -13.39 -22.73 11.78
N THR A 73 -12.07 -22.64 11.70
CA THR A 73 -11.22 -22.13 12.79
C THR A 73 -11.43 -20.64 13.00
N ARG A 74 -11.40 -19.83 11.93
CA ARG A 74 -11.70 -18.38 11.99
C ARG A 74 -13.06 -18.14 12.62
N LEU A 75 -14.08 -18.80 12.09
CA LEU A 75 -15.46 -18.67 12.56
C LEU A 75 -15.60 -19.18 14.00
N GLY A 76 -14.92 -20.28 14.36
CA GLY A 76 -14.86 -20.79 15.73
C GLY A 76 -14.29 -19.77 16.72
N LEU A 77 -13.23 -19.06 16.36
CA LEU A 77 -12.66 -17.98 17.17
C LEU A 77 -13.64 -16.80 17.29
N GLU A 78 -14.21 -16.33 16.19
CA GLU A 78 -15.22 -15.27 16.16
C GLU A 78 -16.43 -15.59 17.05
N TRP A 79 -17.00 -16.79 16.93
CA TRP A 79 -18.12 -17.21 17.79
C TRP A 79 -17.71 -17.44 19.23
N SER A 80 -16.50 -17.94 19.49
CA SER A 80 -16.04 -18.18 20.87
C SER A 80 -15.99 -16.88 21.66
N ILE A 81 -15.44 -15.81 21.08
CA ILE A 81 -15.34 -14.50 21.72
C ILE A 81 -16.70 -13.79 21.73
N ALA A 82 -17.50 -13.89 20.66
CA ALA A 82 -18.83 -13.31 20.60
C ALA A 82 -19.78 -13.95 21.63
N LEU A 83 -19.82 -15.29 21.69
CA LEU A 83 -20.66 -16.02 22.64
C LEU A 83 -20.17 -15.82 24.08
N GLY A 84 -18.85 -15.86 24.30
CA GLY A 84 -18.25 -15.55 25.60
C GLY A 84 -18.66 -14.15 26.08
N SER A 85 -18.51 -13.13 25.22
CA SER A 85 -18.95 -11.76 25.49
C SER A 85 -20.46 -11.68 25.74
N LEU A 86 -21.29 -12.33 24.91
CA LEU A 86 -22.75 -12.29 25.03
C LEU A 86 -23.20 -12.88 26.38
N LEU A 87 -22.69 -14.06 26.73
CA LEU A 87 -23.05 -14.76 27.97
C LEU A 87 -22.57 -14.00 29.20
N LEU A 88 -21.32 -13.53 29.20
CA LEU A 88 -20.75 -12.77 30.31
C LEU A 88 -21.46 -11.41 30.46
N GLY A 89 -21.62 -10.66 29.38
CA GLY A 89 -22.27 -9.36 29.37
C GLY A 89 -23.75 -9.43 29.74
N PHE A 90 -24.52 -10.33 29.11
CA PHE A 90 -25.93 -10.52 29.44
C PHE A 90 -26.11 -11.06 30.86
N GLY A 91 -25.31 -12.04 31.28
CA GLY A 91 -25.35 -12.60 32.63
C GLY A 91 -25.09 -11.54 33.68
N TYR A 92 -24.03 -10.73 33.49
CA TYR A 92 -23.71 -9.61 34.37
C TYR A 92 -24.85 -8.59 34.46
N LEU A 93 -25.39 -8.14 33.32
CA LEU A 93 -26.49 -7.16 33.29
C LEU A 93 -27.79 -7.74 33.88
N ALA A 94 -28.15 -8.98 33.55
CA ALA A 94 -29.36 -9.63 34.03
C ALA A 94 -29.35 -9.83 35.55
N VAL A 95 -28.20 -10.20 36.13
CA VAL A 95 -28.02 -10.29 37.59
C VAL A 95 -28.25 -8.92 38.23
N ASN A 96 -27.64 -7.86 37.68
CA ASN A 96 -27.80 -6.51 38.21
C ASN A 96 -29.23 -5.97 38.03
N VAL A 97 -29.88 -6.22 36.89
CA VAL A 97 -31.30 -5.88 36.67
C VAL A 97 -32.19 -6.61 37.68
N TYR A 98 -31.93 -7.89 37.94
CA TYR A 98 -32.66 -8.67 38.93
C TYR A 98 -32.55 -8.06 40.34
N ILE A 99 -31.33 -7.71 40.76
CA ILE A 99 -31.07 -7.03 42.04
C ILE A 99 -31.81 -5.69 42.07
N ALA A 100 -31.73 -4.89 41.01
CA ALA A 100 -32.36 -3.57 40.94
C ALA A 100 -33.89 -3.64 41.08
N LEU A 101 -34.54 -4.54 40.36
CA LEU A 101 -35.98 -4.74 40.44
C LEU A 101 -36.41 -5.28 41.82
N ARG A 102 -35.60 -6.16 42.44
CA ARG A 102 -35.83 -6.63 43.83
C ARG A 102 -35.71 -5.50 44.85
N VAL A 103 -34.80 -4.55 44.64
CA VAL A 103 -34.62 -3.37 45.51
C VAL A 103 -35.76 -2.37 45.32
N ARG A 104 -36.25 -2.17 44.08
CA ARG A 104 -37.37 -1.28 43.75
C ARG A 104 -38.71 -1.78 44.32
N SER A 105 -38.92 -3.10 44.34
CA SER A 105 -40.08 -3.73 44.96
C SER A 105 -39.97 -3.75 46.50
N GLY A 106 -40.13 -2.58 47.12
CA GLY A 106 -39.94 -2.37 48.56
C GLY A 106 -40.89 -3.19 49.48
N PRO A 107 -40.69 -3.12 50.82
CA PRO A 107 -41.45 -3.90 51.81
C PRO A 107 -42.96 -3.64 51.82
N GLY A 108 -43.42 -2.43 51.45
CA GLY A 108 -44.83 -2.01 51.52
C GLY A 108 -45.78 -2.80 50.64
N LEU A 109 -45.35 -3.23 49.44
CA LEU A 109 -46.17 -4.09 48.56
C LEU A 109 -46.20 -5.55 49.04
N ARG A 110 -45.17 -5.99 49.78
CA ARG A 110 -45.11 -7.33 50.39
C ARG A 110 -45.91 -7.41 51.69
N ALA A 111 -45.98 -6.31 52.46
CA ALA A 111 -46.82 -6.17 53.65
C ALA A 111 -48.33 -6.27 53.33
N VAL A 112 -48.74 -5.94 52.10
CA VAL A 112 -50.14 -6.04 51.63
C VAL A 112 -50.39 -7.35 50.84
N GLY A 113 -49.48 -8.33 50.89
CA GLY A 113 -49.67 -9.66 50.31
C GLY A 113 -49.57 -9.77 48.78
N ILE A 114 -49.26 -8.69 48.06
CA ILE A 114 -49.16 -8.68 46.60
C ILE A 114 -47.81 -9.26 46.16
N ARG A 115 -47.75 -10.58 45.94
CA ARG A 115 -46.60 -11.27 45.32
C ARG A 115 -46.63 -11.13 43.80
N ARG A 116 -46.32 -9.94 43.26
CA ARG A 116 -46.04 -9.83 41.81
C ARG A 116 -44.63 -10.34 41.53
N SER A 117 -44.49 -11.25 40.56
CA SER A 117 -43.17 -11.67 40.08
C SER A 117 -42.47 -10.47 39.47
N VAL A 118 -41.44 -9.99 40.16
CA VAL A 118 -40.67 -8.78 39.85
C VAL A 118 -40.15 -8.78 38.40
N LEU A 119 -39.80 -9.96 37.88
CA LEU A 119 -39.33 -10.18 36.51
C LEU A 119 -40.44 -10.15 35.42
N ARG A 120 -41.69 -10.46 35.75
CA ARG A 120 -42.80 -10.42 34.76
C ARG A 120 -43.48 -9.04 34.68
N SER A 121 -42.86 -8.01 35.25
CA SER A 121 -43.33 -6.63 35.08
C SER A 121 -42.91 -6.09 33.71
N THR A 122 -43.66 -5.12 33.16
CA THR A 122 -43.28 -4.45 31.90
C THR A 122 -41.87 -3.86 31.99
N ALA A 123 -41.53 -3.25 33.14
CA ALA A 123 -40.19 -2.73 33.39
C ALA A 123 -39.11 -3.84 33.39
N GLY A 124 -39.42 -5.02 33.92
CA GLY A 124 -38.51 -6.17 33.92
C GLY A 124 -38.24 -6.71 32.52
N TRP A 125 -39.27 -6.89 31.70
CA TRP A 125 -39.11 -7.32 30.31
C TRP A 125 -38.39 -6.28 29.45
N VAL A 126 -38.73 -4.99 29.60
CA VAL A 126 -38.05 -3.91 28.87
C VAL A 126 -36.56 -3.86 29.23
N THR A 127 -36.22 -3.88 30.52
CA THR A 127 -34.81 -3.78 30.96
C THR A 127 -33.98 -5.03 30.68
N LEU A 128 -34.56 -6.23 30.75
CA LEU A 128 -33.90 -7.45 30.28
C LEU A 128 -33.72 -7.45 28.75
N GLY A 129 -34.72 -6.95 28.01
CA GLY A 129 -34.60 -6.72 26.57
C GLY A 129 -33.47 -5.74 26.24
N THR A 130 -33.39 -4.61 26.94
CA THR A 130 -32.28 -3.65 26.80
C THR A 130 -30.93 -4.28 27.17
N SER A 131 -30.88 -5.11 28.21
CA SER A 131 -29.66 -5.83 28.59
C SER A 131 -29.20 -6.79 27.49
N ALA A 132 -30.13 -7.50 26.85
CA ALA A 132 -29.83 -8.36 25.71
C ALA A 132 -29.30 -7.55 24.52
N VAL A 133 -29.92 -6.40 24.20
CA VAL A 133 -29.45 -5.51 23.13
C VAL A 133 -28.04 -5.00 23.41
N ILE A 134 -27.75 -4.52 24.62
CA ILE A 134 -26.40 -4.08 25.02
C ILE A 134 -25.39 -5.23 24.88
N ALA A 135 -25.73 -6.42 25.38
CA ALA A 135 -24.86 -7.59 25.30
C ALA A 135 -24.60 -8.04 23.84
N ILE A 136 -25.60 -7.96 22.95
CA ILE A 136 -25.44 -8.24 21.52
C ILE A 136 -24.50 -7.22 20.85
N ILE A 137 -24.64 -5.93 21.16
CA ILE A 137 -23.75 -4.88 20.63
C ILE A 137 -22.31 -5.12 21.08
N LEU A 138 -22.10 -5.40 22.37
CA LEU A 138 -20.78 -5.71 22.91
C LEU A 138 -20.20 -7.01 22.33
N ALA A 139 -21.02 -8.03 22.11
CA ALA A 139 -20.62 -9.29 21.47
C ALA A 139 -20.22 -9.11 20.00
N ALA A 140 -20.94 -8.28 19.25
CA ALA A 140 -20.57 -7.95 17.87
C ALA A 140 -19.21 -7.23 17.83
N GLY A 141 -18.98 -6.27 18.73
CA GLY A 141 -17.68 -5.62 18.88
C GLY A 141 -16.57 -6.59 19.26
N ALA A 142 -16.81 -7.49 20.22
CA ALA A 142 -15.85 -8.50 20.65
C ALA A 142 -15.50 -9.50 19.53
N SER A 143 -16.48 -9.88 18.69
CA SER A 143 -16.28 -10.78 17.53
C SER A 143 -15.20 -10.29 16.58
N SER A 144 -15.07 -8.96 16.40
CA SER A 144 -14.04 -8.37 15.54
C SER A 144 -12.60 -8.56 16.06
N GLN A 145 -12.44 -8.91 17.33
CA GLN A 145 -11.15 -9.02 18.01
C GLN A 145 -10.55 -10.43 17.95
N TRP A 146 -11.11 -11.32 17.11
CA TRP A 146 -10.67 -12.70 16.99
C TRP A 146 -9.18 -12.85 16.63
N GLN A 147 -8.60 -11.93 15.85
CA GLN A 147 -7.17 -11.93 15.51
C GLN A 147 -6.31 -11.72 16.75
N SER A 148 -6.67 -10.75 17.60
CA SER A 148 -5.97 -10.51 18.86
C SER A 148 -6.07 -11.72 19.81
N LEU A 149 -7.21 -12.42 19.80
CA LEU A 149 -7.36 -13.68 20.55
C LEU A 149 -6.46 -14.79 19.99
N ALA A 150 -6.38 -14.94 18.66
CA ALA A 150 -5.51 -15.92 18.01
C ALA A 150 -4.02 -15.70 18.34
N LEU A 151 -3.57 -14.44 18.30
CA LEU A 151 -2.21 -14.05 18.68
C LEU A 151 -1.96 -14.28 20.18
N PHE A 152 -2.95 -13.97 21.03
CA PHE A 152 -2.86 -14.19 22.48
C PHE A 152 -2.73 -15.67 22.84
N THR A 153 -3.53 -16.54 22.23
CA THR A 153 -3.55 -17.98 22.54
C THR A 153 -2.29 -18.71 22.08
N HIS A 154 -1.66 -18.24 21.00
CA HIS A 154 -0.43 -18.81 20.44
C HIS A 154 0.79 -17.89 20.63
N SER A 155 0.78 -17.09 21.69
CA SER A 155 1.91 -16.21 22.02
C SER A 155 3.17 -17.01 22.30
N SER A 156 4.29 -16.61 21.69
CA SER A 156 5.61 -17.20 21.93
C SER A 156 6.65 -16.10 22.16
N PRO A 157 7.61 -16.27 23.11
CA PRO A 157 8.65 -15.28 23.34
C PRO A 157 9.52 -15.04 22.10
N THR A 158 9.85 -13.78 21.85
CA THR A 158 10.81 -13.38 20.81
C THR A 158 12.25 -13.52 21.28
N GLY A 159 12.49 -13.48 22.59
CA GLY A 159 13.82 -13.43 23.20
C GLY A 159 14.41 -12.02 23.28
N THR A 160 13.66 -10.99 22.84
CA THR A 160 14.06 -9.58 22.95
C THR A 160 13.19 -8.92 24.01
N THR A 161 13.81 -8.42 25.08
CA THR A 161 13.12 -7.76 26.19
C THR A 161 13.22 -6.25 26.10
N ASP A 162 12.14 -5.54 26.40
CA ASP A 162 12.15 -4.09 26.52
C ASP A 162 12.95 -3.66 27.78
N PRO A 163 13.80 -2.61 27.70
CA PRO A 163 14.67 -2.21 28.80
C PRO A 163 13.99 -1.37 29.90
N VAL A 164 12.74 -0.94 29.74
CA VAL A 164 12.04 -0.08 30.72
C VAL A 164 11.15 -0.88 31.65
N LEU A 165 10.37 -1.82 31.11
CA LEU A 165 9.37 -2.61 31.81
C LEU A 165 9.73 -4.09 31.90
N GLY A 166 10.78 -4.54 31.20
CA GLY A 166 11.32 -5.90 31.26
C GLY A 166 10.42 -6.97 30.63
N GLN A 167 9.47 -6.58 29.79
CA GLN A 167 8.60 -7.48 29.04
C GLN A 167 9.24 -7.88 27.72
N ASP A 168 9.02 -9.12 27.29
CA ASP A 168 9.41 -9.56 25.94
C ASP A 168 8.59 -8.79 24.89
N VAL A 169 9.17 -8.51 23.72
CA VAL A 169 8.47 -7.87 22.58
C VAL A 169 7.21 -8.65 22.19
N SER A 170 7.16 -9.97 22.40
CA SER A 170 5.95 -10.78 22.19
C SER A 170 4.77 -10.32 23.04
N PHE A 171 5.01 -9.79 24.24
CA PHE A 171 3.93 -9.23 25.07
C PHE A 171 3.24 -8.09 24.33
N TYR A 172 4.00 -7.19 23.72
CA TYR A 172 3.46 -6.02 23.03
C TYR A 172 2.76 -6.38 21.72
N LEU A 173 3.34 -7.31 20.94
CA LEU A 173 2.80 -7.70 19.64
C LEU A 173 1.63 -8.68 19.75
N LEU A 174 1.69 -9.66 20.67
CA LEU A 174 0.79 -10.81 20.69
C LEU A 174 -0.22 -10.78 21.84
N THR A 175 0.11 -10.15 22.97
CA THR A 175 -0.69 -10.25 24.20
C THR A 175 -1.43 -8.94 24.54
N LEU A 176 -0.73 -7.81 24.50
CA LEU A 176 -1.24 -6.50 24.88
C LEU A 176 -2.49 -6.08 24.07
N PRO A 177 -2.59 -6.32 22.75
CA PRO A 177 -3.78 -5.96 21.99
C PRO A 177 -5.06 -6.64 22.51
N PHE A 178 -4.97 -7.91 22.89
CA PHE A 178 -6.11 -8.64 23.45
C PHE A 178 -6.47 -8.15 24.86
N LEU A 179 -5.48 -7.89 25.72
CA LEU A 179 -5.72 -7.33 27.06
C LEU A 179 -6.38 -5.94 26.99
N ARG A 180 -5.99 -5.13 26.00
CA ARG A 180 -6.63 -3.85 25.69
C ARG A 180 -8.06 -4.02 25.22
N ALA A 181 -8.30 -4.91 24.27
CA ALA A 181 -9.64 -5.23 23.79
C ALA A 181 -10.56 -5.69 24.94
N ALA A 182 -10.10 -6.60 25.79
CA ALA A 182 -10.84 -7.10 26.94
C ALA A 182 -11.12 -6.01 28.00
N THR A 183 -10.14 -5.15 28.28
CA THR A 183 -10.30 -4.05 29.23
C THR A 183 -11.28 -2.99 28.71
N ASN A 184 -11.19 -2.63 27.42
CA ASN A 184 -12.11 -1.69 26.79
C ASN A 184 -13.54 -2.24 26.72
N TRP A 185 -13.68 -3.55 26.44
CA TRP A 185 -14.96 -4.24 26.50
C TRP A 185 -15.56 -4.21 27.91
N ALA A 186 -14.76 -4.49 28.94
CA ALA A 186 -15.20 -4.43 30.34
C ALA A 186 -15.59 -3.01 30.77
N LEU A 187 -14.83 -1.99 30.35
CA LEU A 187 -15.19 -0.57 30.59
C LEU A 187 -16.53 -0.23 29.95
N GLY A 188 -16.76 -0.66 28.70
CA GLY A 188 -18.03 -0.49 28.01
C GLY A 188 -19.19 -1.18 28.75
N LEU A 189 -18.99 -2.43 29.19
CA LEU A 189 -19.98 -3.19 29.95
C LEU A 189 -20.34 -2.52 31.28
N ASP A 190 -19.34 -2.16 32.09
CA ASP A 190 -19.52 -1.54 33.39
C ASP A 190 -20.18 -0.15 33.26
N PHE A 191 -19.76 0.66 32.29
CA PHE A 191 -20.35 1.95 32.02
C PHE A 191 -21.84 1.82 31.63
N MET A 192 -22.16 0.90 30.70
CA MET A 192 -23.54 0.61 30.32
C MET A 192 -24.36 0.06 31.48
N ALA A 193 -23.77 -0.77 32.35
CA ALA A 193 -24.44 -1.29 33.54
C ALA A 193 -24.81 -0.16 34.52
N VAL A 194 -23.87 0.76 34.80
CA VAL A 194 -24.14 1.93 35.65
C VAL A 194 -25.27 2.78 35.07
N LEU A 195 -25.26 3.06 33.76
CA LEU A 195 -26.31 3.84 33.10
C LEU A 195 -27.67 3.14 33.12
N LEU A 196 -27.72 1.86 32.74
CA LEU A 196 -28.95 1.08 32.67
C LEU A 196 -29.61 0.98 34.06
N ILE A 197 -28.82 0.62 35.07
CA ILE A 197 -29.31 0.45 36.44
C ILE A 197 -29.66 1.80 37.07
N GLY A 198 -28.87 2.84 36.82
CA GLY A 198 -29.19 4.21 37.21
C GLY A 198 -30.51 4.69 36.62
N ALA A 199 -30.71 4.51 35.31
CA ALA A 199 -31.96 4.85 34.63
C ALA A 199 -33.15 4.06 35.18
N LEU A 200 -32.97 2.75 35.43
CA LEU A 200 -34.00 1.90 36.02
C LEU A 200 -34.43 2.36 37.43
N TYR A 201 -33.49 2.84 38.25
CA TYR A 201 -33.81 3.39 39.56
C TYR A 201 -34.49 4.76 39.49
N SER A 202 -34.11 5.58 38.51
CA SER A 202 -34.70 6.90 38.31
C SER A 202 -36.10 6.83 37.67
N TRP A 203 -36.42 5.77 36.92
CA TRP A 203 -37.68 5.64 36.20
C TRP A 203 -38.87 5.27 37.12
N ARG A 204 -39.85 6.17 37.24
CA ARG A 204 -41.07 6.01 38.06
C ARG A 204 -42.32 5.63 37.26
N GLY A 205 -42.18 5.30 35.97
CA GLY A 205 -43.31 5.06 35.05
C GLY A 205 -43.49 6.28 34.14
N ASP A 206 -44.06 7.35 34.67
CA ASP A 206 -44.42 8.54 33.90
C ASP A 206 -43.38 9.68 34.03
N SER A 207 -42.38 9.51 34.89
CA SER A 207 -41.34 10.52 35.15
C SER A 207 -40.00 9.90 35.56
N PHE A 208 -38.95 10.71 35.52
CA PHE A 208 -37.62 10.39 36.05
C PHE A 208 -37.35 11.21 37.34
N ASP A 209 -36.98 10.52 38.41
CA ASP A 209 -36.61 11.11 39.71
C ASP A 209 -35.16 10.73 40.06
N PHE A 210 -34.27 11.72 40.06
CA PHE A 210 -32.83 11.54 40.28
C PHE A 210 -32.43 11.54 41.76
N ARG A 211 -33.37 11.26 42.68
CA ARG A 211 -33.10 11.09 44.12
C ARG A 211 -33.06 9.60 44.48
N PRO A 212 -31.88 8.95 44.42
CA PRO A 212 -31.79 7.51 44.61
C PRO A 212 -32.05 7.11 46.07
N ALA A 213 -32.85 6.06 46.27
CA ALA A 213 -33.07 5.47 47.59
C ALA A 213 -31.77 4.90 48.18
N PRO A 214 -31.59 4.81 49.51
CA PRO A 214 -30.33 4.36 50.11
C PRO A 214 -29.84 2.99 49.62
N ARG A 215 -30.75 2.04 49.33
CA ARG A 215 -30.40 0.73 48.77
C ARG A 215 -30.05 0.78 47.27
N ALA A 216 -30.65 1.71 46.53
CA ALA A 216 -30.28 1.98 45.14
C ALA A 216 -28.89 2.61 45.06
N LEU A 217 -28.59 3.57 45.95
CA LEU A 217 -27.25 4.14 46.12
C LEU A 217 -26.20 3.06 46.41
N ALA A 218 -26.51 2.10 47.28
CA ALA A 218 -25.60 1.00 47.58
C ALA A 218 -25.27 0.15 46.33
N HIS A 219 -26.29 -0.26 45.58
CA HIS A 219 -26.11 -1.08 44.37
C HIS A 219 -25.37 -0.33 43.26
N VAL A 220 -25.75 0.93 42.97
CA VAL A 220 -25.04 1.76 42.00
C VAL A 220 -23.59 2.01 42.42
N SER A 221 -23.31 2.14 43.73
CA SER A 221 -21.93 2.27 44.21
C SER A 221 -21.11 1.00 43.95
N VAL A 222 -21.67 -0.20 44.10
CA VAL A 222 -20.96 -1.45 43.75
C VAL A 222 -20.59 -1.48 42.27
N LEU A 223 -21.49 -1.05 41.38
CA LEU A 223 -21.22 -0.97 39.93
C LEU A 223 -20.16 0.09 39.60
N ILE A 224 -20.21 1.26 40.24
CA ILE A 224 -19.17 2.29 40.08
C ILE A 224 -17.82 1.80 40.62
N ALA A 225 -17.81 1.01 41.70
CA ALA A 225 -16.59 0.40 42.21
C ALA A 225 -16.00 -0.61 41.22
N ALA A 226 -16.83 -1.46 40.59
CA ALA A 226 -16.38 -2.36 39.52
C ALA A 226 -15.79 -1.56 38.34
N PHE A 227 -16.50 -0.53 37.87
CA PHE A 227 -16.00 0.38 36.84
C PHE A 227 -14.66 1.04 37.22
N ALA A 228 -14.50 1.46 38.47
CA ALA A 228 -13.26 2.05 38.98
C ALA A 228 -12.08 1.04 39.03
N VAL A 229 -12.34 -0.24 39.33
CA VAL A 229 -11.33 -1.30 39.20
C VAL A 229 -10.91 -1.47 37.75
N THR A 230 -11.88 -1.53 36.83
CA THR A 230 -11.58 -1.65 35.39
C THR A 230 -10.80 -0.43 34.87
N LEU A 231 -11.11 0.78 35.36
CA LEU A 231 -10.32 1.98 35.10
C LEU A 231 -8.90 1.89 35.65
N ALA A 232 -8.70 1.34 36.86
CA ALA A 232 -7.39 1.12 37.43
C ALA A 232 -6.55 0.14 36.60
N VAL A 233 -7.17 -0.95 36.10
CA VAL A 233 -6.53 -1.90 35.17
C VAL A 233 -6.17 -1.20 33.86
N SER A 234 -7.05 -0.36 33.30
CA SER A 234 -6.77 0.41 32.10
C SER A 234 -5.58 1.37 32.30
N ALA A 235 -5.49 2.04 33.44
CA ALA A 235 -4.35 2.89 33.81
C ALA A 235 -3.05 2.08 33.97
N TRP A 236 -3.14 0.87 34.51
CA TRP A 236 -1.99 -0.04 34.60
C TRP A 236 -1.47 -0.46 33.22
N LEU A 237 -2.38 -0.84 32.30
CA LEU A 237 -2.01 -1.15 30.93
C LEU A 237 -1.47 0.09 30.19
N GLY A 238 -1.92 1.30 30.57
CA GLY A 238 -1.45 2.61 30.07
C GLY A 238 0.06 2.78 30.08
N ARG A 239 0.74 2.10 31.01
CA ARG A 239 2.20 2.09 31.15
C ARG A 239 2.91 1.53 29.92
N TYR A 240 2.32 0.52 29.27
CA TYR A 240 2.92 -0.12 28.10
C TYR A 240 2.76 0.71 26.83
N ASP A 241 1.69 1.50 26.72
CA ASP A 241 1.46 2.39 25.56
C ASP A 241 2.53 3.45 25.43
N LEU A 242 3.12 3.88 26.56
CA LEU A 242 4.21 4.84 26.55
C LEU A 242 5.38 4.38 25.67
N LEU A 243 5.59 3.07 25.55
CA LEU A 243 6.75 2.54 24.83
C LEU A 243 6.57 2.62 23.32
N PHE A 244 5.37 2.73 22.77
CA PHE A 244 5.12 2.86 21.32
C PHE A 244 4.34 4.13 20.94
N ALA A 245 4.17 5.06 21.89
CA ALA A 245 3.59 6.38 21.66
C ALA A 245 4.63 7.39 21.17
N HIS A 246 4.18 8.50 20.59
CA HIS A 246 5.03 9.65 20.22
C HIS A 246 4.66 10.88 21.07
N ASN A 247 4.96 10.81 22.37
CA ASN A 247 4.62 11.88 23.33
C ASN A 247 5.66 13.01 23.36
N SER A 248 6.84 12.79 22.77
CA SER A 248 7.93 13.76 22.61
C SER A 248 8.06 14.13 21.14
N SER A 249 8.49 15.37 20.85
CA SER A 249 8.79 15.79 19.47
C SER A 249 10.14 15.26 18.95
N VAL A 250 10.93 14.66 19.83
CA VAL A 250 12.31 14.21 19.54
C VAL A 250 12.39 12.70 19.43
N VAL A 251 11.64 11.98 20.27
CA VAL A 251 11.78 10.53 20.46
C VAL A 251 10.49 9.78 20.12
N TRP A 252 10.62 8.66 19.41
CA TRP A 252 9.56 7.66 19.27
C TRP A 252 9.65 6.61 20.37
N GLY A 253 8.50 6.34 21.01
CA GLY A 253 8.40 5.55 22.22
C GLY A 253 8.65 6.36 23.50
N ALA A 254 8.96 5.66 24.59
CA ALA A 254 9.03 6.28 25.90
C ALA A 254 10.26 7.19 26.02
N ALA A 255 10.07 8.50 26.03
CA ALA A 255 11.13 9.51 26.19
C ALA A 255 11.56 9.69 27.66
N TYR A 256 12.51 10.60 27.92
CA TYR A 256 12.94 10.91 29.30
C TYR A 256 11.77 11.25 30.23
N THR A 257 10.88 12.14 29.80
CA THR A 257 9.70 12.53 30.58
C THR A 257 8.73 11.38 30.79
N ASP A 258 8.60 10.47 29.83
CA ASP A 258 7.68 9.35 29.95
C ASP A 258 8.16 8.36 31.01
N VAL A 259 9.45 8.06 31.04
CA VAL A 259 10.03 7.13 32.02
C VAL A 259 10.10 7.74 33.42
N ASN A 260 10.46 9.02 33.54
CA ASN A 260 10.70 9.65 34.84
C ASN A 260 9.46 10.34 35.45
N ALA A 261 8.44 10.66 34.65
CA ALA A 261 7.23 11.34 35.13
C ALA A 261 5.94 10.56 34.81
N ARG A 262 5.66 10.23 33.54
CA ARG A 262 4.39 9.58 33.16
C ARG A 262 4.24 8.18 33.74
N LEU A 263 5.28 7.37 33.65
CA LEU A 263 5.26 5.98 34.08
C LEU A 263 5.00 5.84 35.61
N PRO A 264 5.72 6.56 36.50
CA PRO A 264 5.38 6.60 37.92
C PRO A 264 3.94 7.07 38.18
N LEU A 265 3.47 8.05 37.40
CA LEU A 265 2.15 8.64 37.60
C LEU A 265 1.02 7.71 37.17
N TYR A 266 1.16 6.98 36.06
CA TYR A 266 0.21 5.90 35.71
C TYR A 266 0.22 4.77 36.75
N THR A 267 1.40 4.43 37.28
CA THR A 267 1.51 3.43 38.36
C THR A 267 0.77 3.89 39.62
N PHE A 268 0.96 5.16 40.00
CA PHE A 268 0.23 5.77 41.11
C PHE A 268 -1.27 5.87 40.85
N GLN A 269 -1.68 6.30 39.66
CA GLN A 269 -3.08 6.42 39.26
C GLN A 269 -3.79 5.07 39.29
N ALA A 270 -3.15 3.99 38.83
CA ALA A 270 -3.67 2.64 38.94
C ALA A 270 -3.90 2.24 40.41
N GLY A 271 -2.90 2.43 41.28
CA GLY A 271 -3.02 2.16 42.72
C GLY A 271 -4.12 3.01 43.39
N ALA A 272 -4.17 4.31 43.10
CA ALA A 272 -5.19 5.21 43.60
C ALA A 272 -6.59 4.83 43.10
N GLY A 273 -6.73 4.35 41.87
CA GLY A 273 -7.97 3.81 41.32
C GLY A 273 -8.51 2.65 42.14
N ILE A 274 -7.65 1.72 42.57
CA ILE A 274 -8.04 0.61 43.46
C ILE A 274 -8.50 1.13 44.84
N VAL A 275 -7.81 2.12 45.41
CA VAL A 275 -8.21 2.74 46.68
C VAL A 275 -9.57 3.43 46.55
N LEU A 276 -9.79 4.19 45.47
CA LEU A 276 -11.05 4.84 45.17
C LEU A 276 -12.17 3.82 44.95
N ALA A 277 -11.91 2.73 44.23
CA ALA A 277 -12.84 1.63 44.07
C ALA A 277 -13.23 1.04 45.43
N GLY A 278 -12.28 0.84 46.34
CA GLY A 278 -12.52 0.41 47.71
C GLY A 278 -13.37 1.40 48.52
N ALA A 279 -13.12 2.71 48.40
CA ALA A 279 -13.90 3.75 49.06
C ALA A 279 -15.34 3.81 48.53
N VAL A 280 -15.54 3.69 47.22
CA VAL A 280 -16.86 3.61 46.59
C VAL A 280 -17.57 2.31 46.99
N LEU A 281 -16.85 1.19 47.09
CA LEU A 281 -17.40 -0.08 47.58
C LEU A 281 -17.86 0.06 49.04
N ALA A 282 -17.08 0.73 49.89
CA ALA A 282 -17.47 1.05 51.27
C ALA A 282 -18.76 1.87 51.36
N ASN A 283 -19.09 2.64 50.30
CA ASN A 283 -20.36 3.35 50.20
C ASN A 283 -21.59 2.43 50.09
N ALA A 284 -21.43 1.13 49.80
CA ALA A 284 -22.52 0.16 49.88
C ALA A 284 -23.16 0.09 51.28
N TRP A 285 -22.35 0.33 52.32
CA TRP A 285 -22.80 0.39 53.71
C TRP A 285 -23.16 1.82 54.15
N LEU A 286 -22.38 2.82 53.73
CA LEU A 286 -22.55 4.23 54.15
C LEU A 286 -23.69 4.96 53.44
N ARG A 287 -23.97 4.61 52.18
CA ARG A 287 -25.12 5.07 51.36
C ARG A 287 -25.20 6.59 51.20
N ARG A 288 -24.07 7.25 50.99
CA ARG A 288 -23.97 8.70 50.78
C ARG A 288 -23.62 9.02 49.33
N LEU A 289 -24.38 9.91 48.70
CA LEU A 289 -24.16 10.29 47.29
C LEU A 289 -22.81 10.99 47.07
N TRP A 290 -22.31 11.73 48.06
CA TRP A 290 -21.06 12.50 47.91
C TRP A 290 -19.81 11.62 47.80
N ILE A 291 -19.83 10.35 48.25
CA ILE A 291 -18.64 9.48 48.20
C ILE A 291 -18.30 9.08 46.75
N PRO A 292 -19.22 8.52 45.93
CA PRO A 292 -18.97 8.28 44.51
C PRO A 292 -18.63 9.56 43.73
N VAL A 293 -19.29 10.68 44.06
CA VAL A 293 -19.02 11.98 43.42
C VAL A 293 -17.60 12.46 43.76
N ALA A 294 -17.19 12.37 45.02
CA ALA A 294 -15.84 12.71 45.45
C ALA A 294 -14.80 11.80 44.82
N ALA A 295 -15.05 10.48 44.75
CA ALA A 295 -14.14 9.55 44.09
C ALA A 295 -13.97 9.85 42.59
N ALA A 296 -15.07 10.15 41.90
CA ALA A 296 -15.02 10.60 40.50
C ALA A 296 -14.26 11.93 40.36
N GLY A 297 -14.50 12.89 41.25
CA GLY A 297 -13.78 14.17 41.30
C GLY A 297 -12.27 13.99 41.50
N VAL A 298 -11.87 13.14 42.46
CA VAL A 298 -10.45 12.80 42.70
C VAL A 298 -9.86 12.12 41.47
N TRP A 299 -10.56 11.17 40.85
CA TRP A 299 -10.09 10.52 39.61
C TRP A 299 -9.87 11.51 38.47
N ILE A 300 -10.79 12.47 38.28
CA ILE A 300 -10.66 13.54 37.28
C ILE A 300 -9.43 14.40 37.59
N VAL A 301 -9.25 14.82 38.85
CA VAL A 301 -8.07 15.59 39.27
C VAL A 301 -6.78 14.81 39.01
N LEU A 302 -6.73 13.52 39.37
CA LEU A 302 -5.59 12.65 39.08
C LEU A 302 -5.31 12.54 37.59
N SER A 303 -6.36 12.45 36.76
CA SER A 303 -6.22 12.39 35.30
C SER A 303 -5.68 13.70 34.72
N ILE A 304 -6.12 14.85 35.24
CA ILE A 304 -5.58 16.18 34.87
C ILE A 304 -4.12 16.30 35.29
N VAL A 305 -3.78 15.91 36.52
CA VAL A 305 -2.39 15.88 37.03
C VAL A 305 -1.53 14.96 36.17
N SER A 306 -2.07 13.83 35.72
CA SER A 306 -1.41 12.87 34.83
C SER A 306 -1.00 13.45 33.48
N GLN A 307 -1.67 14.52 33.04
CA GLN A 307 -1.30 15.26 31.82
C GLN A 307 -0.46 16.50 32.13
N ALA A 308 -0.78 17.23 33.20
CA ALA A 308 -0.13 18.49 33.53
C ALA A 308 1.30 18.33 34.07
N TYR A 309 1.54 17.37 34.97
CA TYR A 309 2.86 17.18 35.59
C TYR A 309 3.95 16.80 34.57
N PRO A 310 3.74 15.82 33.67
CA PRO A 310 4.69 15.51 32.61
C PRO A 310 4.97 16.70 31.68
N ALA A 311 3.96 17.52 31.38
CA ALA A 311 4.16 18.72 30.55
C ALA A 311 5.13 19.72 31.22
N VAL A 312 5.05 19.87 32.56
CA VAL A 312 6.01 20.69 33.32
C VAL A 312 7.41 20.09 33.28
N VAL A 313 7.55 18.78 33.52
CA VAL A 313 8.85 18.09 33.45
C VAL A 313 9.46 18.20 32.04
N GLN A 314 8.65 18.05 30.99
CA GLN A 314 9.07 18.22 29.62
C GLN A 314 9.59 19.64 29.37
N GLY A 315 8.80 20.67 29.72
CA GLY A 315 9.15 22.06 29.43
C GLY A 315 10.32 22.60 30.26
N VAL A 316 10.46 22.16 31.51
CA VAL A 316 11.46 22.70 32.46
C VAL A 316 12.75 21.87 32.49
N SER A 317 12.67 20.55 32.32
CA SER A 317 13.83 19.66 32.46
C SER A 317 14.28 19.03 31.14
N ALA A 318 13.36 18.36 30.43
CA ALA A 318 13.71 17.55 29.27
C ALA A 318 14.08 18.41 28.06
N THR A 319 13.19 19.29 27.61
CA THR A 319 13.39 20.11 26.41
C THR A 319 14.64 20.99 26.48
N PRO A 320 14.93 21.70 27.60
CA PRO A 320 16.15 22.51 27.69
C PRO A 320 17.46 21.70 27.69
N ASN A 321 17.42 20.44 28.11
CA ASN A 321 18.58 19.55 28.23
C ASN A 321 18.49 18.32 27.31
N ALA A 322 17.71 18.40 26.23
CA ALA A 322 17.34 17.24 25.41
C ALA A 322 18.57 16.52 24.82
N GLY A 323 19.60 17.28 24.42
CA GLY A 323 20.86 16.74 23.89
C GLY A 323 21.70 15.95 24.91
N THR A 324 21.28 15.87 26.18
CA THR A 324 21.89 14.97 27.18
C THR A 324 20.87 13.95 27.69
N TYR A 325 19.66 14.37 28.05
CA TYR A 325 18.66 13.50 28.67
C TYR A 325 17.99 12.55 27.68
N GLU A 326 17.83 12.92 26.40
CA GLU A 326 17.13 12.07 25.43
C GLU A 326 18.05 11.04 24.75
N LEU A 327 19.39 11.18 24.82
CA LEU A 327 20.32 10.32 24.08
C LEU A 327 20.13 8.81 24.34
N PRO A 328 19.94 8.32 25.59
CA PRO A 328 19.69 6.89 25.83
C PRO A 328 18.33 6.41 25.31
N TYR A 329 17.38 7.31 25.11
CA TYR A 329 16.04 7.00 24.57
C TYR A 329 16.10 6.96 23.04
N ILE A 330 16.81 7.90 22.41
CA ILE A 330 17.13 7.90 20.98
C ILE A 330 17.91 6.63 20.60
N ALA A 331 18.89 6.21 21.40
CA ALA A 331 19.64 4.98 21.14
C ALA A 331 18.72 3.74 21.04
N ARG A 332 17.68 3.69 21.89
CA ARG A 332 16.69 2.60 21.87
C ARG A 332 15.77 2.71 20.68
N GLU A 333 15.29 3.91 20.37
CA GLU A 333 14.49 4.18 19.17
C GLU A 333 15.22 3.73 17.90
N ILE A 334 16.50 4.07 17.76
CA ILE A 334 17.33 3.65 16.61
C ILE A 334 17.39 2.12 16.51
N ASP A 335 17.76 1.44 17.60
CA ASP A 335 17.91 -0.02 17.61
C ASP A 335 16.57 -0.73 17.33
N TYR A 336 15.51 -0.35 18.02
CA TYR A 336 14.21 -1.01 17.89
C TYR A 336 13.49 -0.67 16.59
N THR A 337 13.61 0.55 16.05
CA THR A 337 13.08 0.89 14.72
C THR A 337 13.79 0.08 13.65
N ARG A 338 15.13 0.04 13.67
CA ARG A 338 15.90 -0.77 12.70
C ARG A 338 15.56 -2.25 12.81
N ARG A 339 15.32 -2.79 14.01
CA ARG A 339 14.82 -4.15 14.18
C ARG A 339 13.43 -4.28 13.60
N ALA A 340 12.47 -3.43 13.98
CA ALA A 340 11.07 -3.55 13.59
C ALA A 340 10.82 -3.47 12.07
N TYR A 341 11.72 -2.84 11.31
CA TYR A 341 11.66 -2.76 9.85
C TYR A 341 12.66 -3.67 9.11
N GLY A 342 13.41 -4.54 9.82
CA GLY A 342 14.33 -5.49 9.19
C GLY A 342 15.61 -4.85 8.62
N LEU A 343 16.02 -3.71 9.18
CA LEU A 343 17.15 -2.88 8.73
C LEU A 343 18.39 -2.99 9.64
N SER A 344 18.40 -3.92 10.60
CA SER A 344 19.52 -4.07 11.54
C SER A 344 20.79 -4.54 10.84
N ASP A 345 20.66 -5.43 9.86
CA ASP A 345 21.76 -6.10 9.16
C ASP A 345 22.12 -5.46 7.81
N VAL A 346 21.75 -4.19 7.59
CA VAL A 346 22.16 -3.46 6.38
C VAL A 346 23.68 -3.33 6.37
N THR A 347 24.33 -3.93 5.37
CA THR A 347 25.78 -3.87 5.24
C THR A 347 26.20 -2.54 4.63
N GLY A 348 26.93 -1.72 5.38
CA GLY A 348 27.52 -0.49 4.87
C GLY A 348 28.80 -0.77 4.09
N ASN A 349 28.87 -0.30 2.85
CA ASN A 349 30.06 -0.39 2.01
C ASN A 349 30.58 1.02 1.66
N THR A 350 31.83 1.30 2.02
CA THR A 350 32.52 2.57 1.73
C THR A 350 33.63 2.40 0.67
N GLY A 351 33.81 1.19 0.14
CA GLY A 351 34.86 0.88 -0.85
C GLY A 351 34.53 1.37 -2.26
N PHE A 352 33.26 1.66 -2.54
CA PHE A 352 32.82 2.28 -3.79
C PHE A 352 32.64 3.79 -3.56
N THR A 353 33.39 4.60 -4.29
CA THR A 353 33.38 6.06 -4.17
C THR A 353 32.55 6.74 -5.25
N GLY A 354 32.36 6.07 -6.40
CA GLY A 354 31.53 6.57 -7.51
C GLY A 354 32.06 7.84 -8.19
N ASP A 355 33.30 8.25 -7.88
CA ASP A 355 33.89 9.53 -8.26
C ASP A 355 34.84 9.44 -9.46
N GLN A 356 35.08 8.23 -9.98
CA GLN A 356 35.95 8.03 -11.13
C GLN A 356 35.18 8.22 -12.45
N PRO A 357 35.82 8.72 -13.52
CA PRO A 357 35.22 8.71 -14.85
C PRO A 357 35.05 7.25 -15.32
N LEU A 358 33.97 6.99 -16.04
CA LEU A 358 33.71 5.65 -16.57
C LEU A 358 34.69 5.36 -17.73
N THR A 359 35.36 4.20 -17.70
CA THR A 359 36.29 3.82 -18.77
C THR A 359 35.73 2.71 -19.66
N LEU A 360 36.28 2.58 -20.88
CA LEU A 360 35.92 1.48 -21.78
C LEU A 360 36.19 0.11 -21.16
N GLN A 361 37.27 -0.01 -20.37
CA GLN A 361 37.61 -1.25 -19.69
C GLN A 361 36.55 -1.61 -18.63
N ASP A 362 36.01 -0.63 -17.91
CA ASP A 362 34.96 -0.88 -16.90
C ASP A 362 33.69 -1.45 -17.56
N VAL A 363 33.27 -0.85 -18.67
CA VAL A 363 32.13 -1.32 -19.47
C VAL A 363 32.40 -2.73 -20.03
N GLN A 364 33.61 -3.01 -20.52
CA GLN A 364 33.99 -4.34 -21.02
C GLN A 364 34.05 -5.41 -19.92
N ASN A 365 34.44 -5.03 -18.71
CA ASN A 365 34.49 -5.94 -17.56
C ASN A 365 33.10 -6.29 -17.01
N ASP A 366 32.12 -5.41 -17.26
CA ASP A 366 30.77 -5.55 -16.73
C ASP A 366 29.68 -5.55 -17.82
N GLN A 367 29.93 -6.34 -18.86
CA GLN A 367 28.99 -6.53 -19.97
C GLN A 367 27.62 -7.05 -19.52
N VAL A 368 27.54 -7.79 -18.41
CA VAL A 368 26.25 -8.26 -17.90
C VAL A 368 25.36 -7.09 -17.51
N THR A 369 25.88 -6.11 -16.78
CA THR A 369 25.16 -4.90 -16.38
C THR A 369 24.69 -4.11 -17.59
N VAL A 370 25.59 -3.89 -18.56
CA VAL A 370 25.30 -3.16 -19.80
C VAL A 370 24.21 -3.85 -20.62
N ASN A 371 24.32 -5.18 -20.77
CA ASN A 371 23.37 -5.97 -21.53
C ASN A 371 22.02 -6.15 -20.80
N ASN A 372 21.86 -5.63 -19.59
CA ASN A 372 20.57 -5.63 -18.88
C ASN A 372 20.10 -4.23 -18.53
N LEU A 373 20.67 -3.18 -19.15
CA LEU A 373 20.09 -1.84 -19.11
C LEU A 373 18.73 -1.86 -19.80
N ARG A 374 17.71 -1.46 -19.03
CA ARG A 374 16.32 -1.57 -19.44
C ARG A 374 15.93 -0.45 -20.40
N LEU A 375 15.83 -0.78 -21.70
CA LEU A 375 15.41 0.12 -22.76
C LEU A 375 13.92 0.50 -22.69
N TRP A 376 13.10 -0.28 -21.99
CA TRP A 376 11.65 -0.08 -21.89
C TRP A 376 11.17 0.18 -20.47
N ASP A 377 10.37 1.22 -20.27
CA ASP A 377 9.70 1.41 -18.99
C ASP A 377 8.30 0.82 -19.04
N TYR A 378 7.83 0.38 -17.88
CA TYR A 378 6.56 -0.33 -17.73
C TYR A 378 5.37 0.41 -18.35
N GLY A 379 5.31 1.75 -18.24
CA GLY A 379 4.22 2.56 -18.80
C GLY A 379 4.16 2.50 -20.33
N PRO A 380 5.19 3.02 -21.03
CA PRO A 380 5.26 2.94 -22.50
C PRO A 380 5.17 1.50 -23.03
N LEU A 381 5.79 0.53 -22.35
CA LEU A 381 5.77 -0.86 -22.79
C LEU A 381 4.38 -1.49 -22.70
N LYS A 382 3.63 -1.21 -21.62
CA LYS A 382 2.23 -1.66 -21.48
C LYS A 382 1.38 -1.21 -22.67
N ASP A 383 1.52 0.07 -23.08
CA ASP A 383 0.80 0.61 -24.22
C ASP A 383 1.19 -0.12 -25.53
N THR A 384 2.48 -0.41 -25.70
CA THR A 384 2.98 -1.16 -26.86
C THR A 384 2.48 -2.61 -26.87
N TYR A 385 2.52 -3.31 -25.73
CA TYR A 385 1.96 -4.66 -25.59
C TYR A 385 0.46 -4.68 -25.87
N GLN A 386 -0.28 -3.71 -25.35
CA GLN A 386 -1.72 -3.57 -25.58
C GLN A 386 -2.06 -3.36 -27.06
N GLN A 387 -1.20 -2.69 -27.83
CA GLN A 387 -1.44 -2.45 -29.26
C GLN A 387 -0.98 -3.62 -30.14
N GLN A 388 0.15 -4.25 -29.83
CA GLN A 388 0.76 -5.30 -30.66
C GLN A 388 0.31 -6.71 -30.28
N GLN A 389 0.30 -7.01 -28.97
CA GLN A 389 0.15 -8.36 -28.45
C GLN A 389 -1.24 -8.66 -27.91
N ALA A 390 -2.13 -7.67 -27.79
CA ALA A 390 -3.51 -7.95 -27.42
C ALA A 390 -4.23 -8.72 -28.52
N ILE A 391 -3.95 -8.41 -29.80
CA ILE A 391 -4.47 -9.08 -31.03
C ILE A 391 -6.00 -8.94 -31.22
N ARG A 392 -6.75 -8.80 -30.13
CA ARG A 392 -8.19 -8.63 -30.04
C ARG A 392 -8.51 -7.58 -28.98
N THR A 393 -9.57 -6.82 -29.22
CA THR A 393 -9.93 -5.66 -28.39
C THR A 393 -10.30 -6.02 -26.95
N TYR A 394 -10.72 -7.25 -26.69
CA TYR A 394 -11.11 -7.74 -25.36
C TYR A 394 -9.96 -8.27 -24.52
N TYR A 395 -8.76 -8.44 -25.10
CA TYR A 395 -7.57 -8.76 -24.32
C TYR A 395 -6.91 -7.48 -23.82
N THR A 396 -6.45 -7.54 -22.57
CA THR A 396 -5.76 -6.44 -21.91
C THR A 396 -4.53 -6.96 -21.19
N PHE A 397 -3.56 -6.08 -21.04
CA PHE A 397 -2.41 -6.26 -20.15
C PHE A 397 -2.63 -5.31 -18.96
N ASN A 398 -2.64 -5.83 -17.74
CA ASN A 398 -2.95 -5.04 -16.55
C ASN A 398 -1.76 -4.15 -16.16
N ASP A 399 -0.56 -4.71 -16.23
CA ASP A 399 0.72 -4.15 -15.78
C ASP A 399 1.89 -4.75 -16.60
N ILE A 400 3.13 -4.45 -16.21
CA ILE A 400 4.35 -5.07 -16.75
C ILE A 400 5.20 -5.50 -15.57
N ASP A 401 5.51 -6.79 -15.52
CA ASP A 401 6.39 -7.39 -14.54
C ASP A 401 7.83 -7.47 -15.01
N LEU A 402 8.74 -7.27 -14.07
CA LEU A 402 10.17 -7.47 -14.27
C LEU A 402 10.64 -8.71 -13.53
N ASP A 403 11.36 -9.56 -14.24
CA ASP A 403 11.91 -10.79 -13.68
C ASP A 403 13.12 -11.25 -14.50
N ARG A 404 13.81 -12.30 -14.05
CA ARG A 404 15.00 -12.85 -14.70
C ARG A 404 14.76 -14.26 -15.19
N TYR A 405 15.28 -14.55 -16.37
CA TYR A 405 15.18 -15.85 -17.01
C TYR A 405 16.52 -16.25 -17.60
N THR A 406 16.73 -17.56 -17.73
CA THR A 406 17.80 -18.09 -18.57
C THR A 406 17.23 -18.43 -19.94
N VAL A 407 17.43 -17.55 -20.92
CA VAL A 407 16.95 -17.74 -22.29
C VAL A 407 18.14 -18.02 -23.19
N ASN A 408 18.11 -19.12 -23.95
CA ASN A 408 19.21 -19.54 -24.82
C ASN A 408 20.59 -19.61 -24.11
N GLY A 409 20.59 -19.97 -22.82
CA GLY A 409 21.80 -20.05 -21.99
C GLY A 409 22.34 -18.71 -21.47
N GLN A 410 21.66 -17.60 -21.76
CA GLN A 410 22.00 -16.28 -21.22
C GLN A 410 21.06 -15.93 -20.06
N TYR A 411 21.64 -15.54 -18.93
CA TYR A 411 20.90 -15.02 -17.78
C TYR A 411 20.62 -13.54 -18.02
N GLN A 412 19.35 -13.21 -18.21
CA GLN A 412 18.93 -11.87 -18.59
C GLN A 412 17.59 -11.49 -17.95
N GLN A 413 17.36 -10.20 -17.83
CA GLN A 413 16.12 -9.64 -17.34
C GLN A 413 15.09 -9.57 -18.48
N LEU A 414 13.86 -9.95 -18.18
CA LEU A 414 12.70 -9.87 -19.07
C LEU A 414 11.63 -8.97 -18.48
N GLU A 415 10.89 -8.34 -19.37
CA GLU A 415 9.56 -7.80 -19.13
C GLU A 415 8.54 -8.85 -19.52
N ILE A 416 7.56 -9.10 -18.67
CA ILE A 416 6.50 -10.08 -18.89
C ILE A 416 5.16 -9.49 -18.46
N SER A 417 4.07 -9.85 -19.14
CA SER A 417 2.74 -9.43 -18.73
C SER A 417 1.68 -10.44 -19.15
N ALA A 418 0.69 -10.64 -18.28
CA ALA A 418 -0.42 -11.54 -18.49
C ALA A 418 -1.45 -10.94 -19.47
N ARG A 419 -1.81 -11.73 -20.49
CA ARG A 419 -2.88 -11.38 -21.42
C ARG A 419 -4.22 -11.80 -20.84
N GLU A 420 -4.84 -10.91 -20.07
CA GLU A 420 -6.11 -11.12 -19.40
C GLU A 420 -7.31 -10.71 -20.24
N PHE A 421 -8.49 -11.23 -19.89
CA PHE A 421 -9.74 -10.97 -20.62
C PHE A 421 -10.59 -9.92 -19.92
N GLU A 422 -10.85 -8.79 -20.58
CA GLU A 422 -11.69 -7.71 -20.04
C GLU A 422 -13.07 -7.70 -20.70
N PHE A 423 -14.07 -8.27 -19.99
CA PHE A 423 -15.42 -8.46 -20.53
C PHE A 423 -16.13 -7.16 -20.93
N ALA A 424 -15.81 -6.04 -20.26
CA ALA A 424 -16.37 -4.72 -20.55
C ALA A 424 -16.00 -4.19 -21.95
N ARG A 425 -14.97 -4.75 -22.59
CA ARG A 425 -14.53 -4.37 -23.95
C ARG A 425 -15.28 -5.10 -25.07
N LEU A 426 -16.14 -6.06 -24.75
CA LEU A 426 -17.04 -6.66 -25.73
C LEU A 426 -18.14 -5.68 -26.15
N PRO A 427 -18.71 -5.78 -27.36
CA PRO A 427 -19.89 -5.00 -27.74
C PRO A 427 -21.03 -5.22 -26.75
N SER A 428 -21.82 -4.18 -26.45
CA SER A 428 -22.90 -4.26 -25.45
C SER A 428 -23.93 -5.37 -25.73
N SER A 429 -24.15 -5.73 -27.00
CA SER A 429 -25.00 -6.87 -27.39
C SER A 429 -24.45 -8.24 -26.96
N SER A 430 -23.13 -8.34 -26.81
CA SER A 430 -22.42 -9.54 -26.37
C SER A 430 -22.17 -9.57 -24.85
N GLN A 431 -22.40 -8.45 -24.15
CA GLN A 431 -22.27 -8.34 -22.70
C GLN A 431 -23.50 -8.92 -21.97
N ASN A 432 -23.72 -10.22 -22.13
CA ASN A 432 -24.83 -10.95 -21.51
C ASN A 432 -24.31 -12.07 -20.60
N TRP A 433 -25.19 -12.57 -19.73
CA TRP A 433 -24.86 -13.60 -18.74
C TRP A 433 -24.25 -14.86 -19.37
N PHE A 434 -24.78 -15.34 -20.50
CA PHE A 434 -24.29 -16.55 -21.16
C PHE A 434 -22.83 -16.38 -21.60
N ASN A 435 -22.53 -15.29 -22.31
CA ASN A 435 -21.17 -15.00 -22.74
C ASN A 435 -20.21 -14.77 -21.57
N GLN A 436 -20.67 -14.09 -20.52
CA GLN A 436 -19.85 -13.77 -19.37
C GLN A 436 -19.50 -15.00 -18.52
N ARG A 437 -20.45 -15.91 -18.33
CA ARG A 437 -20.32 -17.01 -17.37
C ARG A 437 -19.88 -18.32 -18.00
N LEU A 438 -20.09 -18.51 -19.31
CA LEU A 438 -19.94 -19.81 -19.98
C LEU A 438 -19.03 -19.77 -21.22
N THR A 439 -18.98 -18.65 -21.94
CA THR A 439 -18.21 -18.57 -23.20
C THR A 439 -16.83 -17.96 -22.98
N TYR A 440 -16.76 -16.72 -22.49
CA TYR A 440 -15.53 -15.96 -22.30
C TYR A 440 -15.07 -16.06 -20.84
N THR A 441 -14.47 -17.19 -20.52
CA THR A 441 -14.18 -17.55 -19.12
C THR A 441 -12.76 -17.22 -18.67
N HIS A 442 -11.80 -17.04 -19.58
CA HIS A 442 -10.38 -16.92 -19.24
C HIS A 442 -9.62 -15.99 -20.20
N GLY A 443 -8.49 -15.45 -19.72
CA GLY A 443 -7.43 -14.83 -20.54
C GLY A 443 -6.51 -15.89 -21.15
N TYR A 444 -5.52 -15.48 -21.96
CA TYR A 444 -4.73 -16.44 -22.73
C TYR A 444 -3.26 -16.04 -22.94
N GLY A 445 -2.39 -16.62 -22.11
CA GLY A 445 -0.94 -16.54 -22.22
C GLY A 445 -0.34 -15.25 -21.67
N VAL A 446 0.93 -15.05 -21.95
CA VAL A 446 1.69 -13.84 -21.62
C VAL A 446 2.36 -13.31 -22.89
N ALA A 447 2.75 -12.05 -22.87
CA ALA A 447 3.76 -11.51 -23.77
C ALA A 447 5.03 -11.24 -22.95
N ALA A 448 6.21 -11.44 -23.55
CA ALA A 448 7.47 -11.15 -22.89
C ALA A 448 8.55 -10.68 -23.86
N SER A 449 9.39 -9.75 -23.43
CA SER A 449 10.53 -9.20 -24.17
C SER A 449 11.76 -9.05 -23.26
N PRO A 450 12.99 -9.25 -23.77
CA PRO A 450 14.19 -8.85 -23.04
C PRO A 450 14.21 -7.34 -22.85
N VAL A 451 14.65 -6.90 -21.67
CA VAL A 451 14.67 -5.47 -21.32
C VAL A 451 15.59 -4.64 -22.23
N ASN A 452 16.57 -5.27 -22.87
CA ASN A 452 17.66 -4.63 -23.62
C ASN A 452 17.51 -4.74 -25.14
N ALA A 453 16.40 -5.27 -25.65
CA ALA A 453 16.25 -5.65 -27.05
C ALA A 453 15.12 -4.89 -27.76
N VAL A 454 15.43 -4.34 -28.93
CA VAL A 454 14.47 -3.68 -29.82
C VAL A 454 14.63 -4.13 -31.27
N VAL A 455 13.53 -4.12 -32.00
CA VAL A 455 13.44 -4.47 -33.42
C VAL A 455 12.77 -3.35 -34.23
N GLY A 456 13.15 -3.26 -35.51
CA GLY A 456 12.53 -2.34 -36.47
C GLY A 456 12.64 -0.87 -36.04
N GLU A 457 11.47 -0.21 -35.88
CA GLU A 457 11.36 1.23 -35.60
C GLU A 457 11.49 1.60 -34.10
N GLY A 458 12.05 0.71 -33.28
CA GLY A 458 12.17 0.88 -31.84
C GLY A 458 11.03 0.22 -31.07
N LEU A 459 10.64 -0.99 -31.48
CA LEU A 459 9.62 -1.83 -30.84
C LEU A 459 10.29 -2.94 -30.02
N PRO A 460 9.65 -3.48 -28.96
CA PRO A 460 10.25 -4.55 -28.16
C PRO A 460 10.46 -5.84 -28.97
N ASP A 461 11.58 -6.53 -28.71
CA ASP A 461 11.84 -7.85 -29.30
C ASP A 461 11.20 -8.94 -28.43
N TYR A 462 10.24 -9.68 -28.96
CA TYR A 462 9.47 -10.63 -28.15
C TYR A 462 10.12 -12.01 -28.06
N VAL A 463 10.33 -12.48 -26.83
CA VAL A 463 10.68 -13.88 -26.53
C VAL A 463 9.46 -14.75 -26.26
N VAL A 464 8.29 -14.14 -26.02
CA VAL A 464 6.96 -14.76 -26.03
C VAL A 464 5.98 -13.80 -26.71
N GLN A 465 5.31 -14.26 -27.76
CA GLN A 465 4.35 -13.45 -28.54
C GLN A 465 3.22 -14.29 -29.14
N ASP A 466 2.26 -13.60 -29.72
CA ASP A 466 1.15 -14.14 -30.52
C ASP A 466 0.12 -14.96 -29.73
N LEU A 467 -0.84 -15.49 -30.49
CA LEU A 467 -1.98 -16.28 -30.03
C LEU A 467 -2.16 -17.50 -30.98
N PRO A 468 -1.87 -18.74 -30.53
CA PRO A 468 -1.39 -19.11 -29.20
C PRO A 468 0.05 -18.61 -28.94
N PRO A 469 0.47 -18.45 -27.67
CA PRO A 469 1.81 -17.99 -27.33
C PRO A 469 2.90 -18.88 -27.94
N THR A 470 3.88 -18.27 -28.60
CA THR A 470 5.06 -18.92 -29.15
C THR A 470 6.32 -18.18 -28.75
N GLY A 471 7.47 -18.87 -28.73
CA GLY A 471 8.75 -18.26 -28.44
C GLY A 471 9.72 -19.15 -27.67
N ALA A 472 10.72 -18.54 -27.05
CA ALA A 472 11.80 -19.25 -26.35
C ALA A 472 11.32 -19.84 -25.01
N ILE A 473 10.38 -19.17 -24.34
CA ILE A 473 9.73 -19.69 -23.13
C ILE A 473 8.50 -20.48 -23.57
N LYS A 474 8.53 -21.80 -23.33
CA LYS A 474 7.44 -22.69 -23.71
C LYS A 474 6.29 -22.59 -22.69
N ILE A 475 5.08 -22.32 -23.18
CA ILE A 475 3.86 -22.27 -22.37
C ILE A 475 2.88 -23.31 -22.94
N THR A 476 2.72 -24.42 -22.24
CA THR A 476 1.82 -25.51 -22.66
C THR A 476 0.40 -25.32 -22.13
N GLN A 477 0.25 -24.61 -21.01
CA GLN A 477 -1.04 -24.27 -20.40
C GLN A 477 -1.20 -22.75 -20.30
N PRO A 478 -1.64 -22.07 -21.38
CA PRO A 478 -1.71 -20.61 -21.43
C PRO A 478 -2.99 -20.02 -20.81
N ALA A 479 -4.04 -20.79 -20.59
CA ALA A 479 -5.31 -20.25 -20.11
C ALA A 479 -5.23 -19.66 -18.69
N ILE A 480 -5.70 -18.42 -18.53
CA ILE A 480 -5.70 -17.65 -17.28
C ILE A 480 -7.12 -17.50 -16.77
N TYR A 481 -7.55 -18.41 -15.90
CA TYR A 481 -8.84 -18.32 -15.22
C TYR A 481 -8.78 -17.41 -14.00
N PHE A 482 -7.61 -17.29 -13.37
CA PHE A 482 -7.37 -16.49 -12.18
C PHE A 482 -6.28 -15.47 -12.48
N GLY A 483 -6.57 -14.19 -12.27
CA GLY A 483 -5.69 -13.08 -12.61
C GLY A 483 -6.11 -11.80 -11.88
N GLU A 484 -5.65 -10.65 -12.35
CA GLU A 484 -5.85 -9.37 -11.69
C GLU A 484 -7.07 -8.61 -12.22
N VAL A 485 -7.47 -8.87 -13.47
CA VAL A 485 -8.59 -8.16 -14.09
C VAL A 485 -9.92 -8.66 -13.54
N SER A 486 -10.58 -7.82 -12.74
CA SER A 486 -11.88 -8.15 -12.15
C SER A 486 -13.02 -8.07 -13.20
N PRO A 487 -13.87 -9.10 -13.32
CA PRO A 487 -15.04 -9.02 -14.19
C PRO A 487 -16.07 -8.01 -13.65
N PRO A 488 -16.78 -7.26 -14.51
CA PRO A 488 -17.92 -6.45 -14.07
C PRO A 488 -19.05 -7.34 -13.52
N ASN A 489 -19.76 -6.90 -12.48
CA ASN A 489 -20.97 -7.56 -11.94
C ASN A 489 -20.77 -8.98 -11.36
N GLY A 490 -19.76 -9.16 -10.51
CA GLY A 490 -19.58 -10.38 -9.71
C GLY A 490 -18.56 -11.33 -10.33
N ASP A 491 -17.65 -11.82 -9.50
CA ASP A 491 -16.42 -12.47 -9.93
C ASP A 491 -16.56 -14.01 -9.92
N TYR A 492 -17.31 -14.54 -10.91
CA TYR A 492 -17.44 -15.97 -11.10
C TYR A 492 -17.65 -16.40 -12.57
N VAL A 493 -17.23 -17.63 -12.88
CA VAL A 493 -17.59 -18.34 -14.13
C VAL A 493 -17.91 -19.80 -13.84
N LEU A 494 -18.53 -20.47 -14.81
CA LEU A 494 -18.98 -21.85 -14.70
C LEU A 494 -18.29 -22.69 -15.77
N ALA A 495 -17.39 -23.57 -15.33
CA ALA A 495 -16.59 -24.38 -16.23
C ALA A 495 -16.30 -25.76 -15.61
N PRO A 496 -16.34 -26.86 -16.37
CA PRO A 496 -16.87 -26.94 -17.74
C PRO A 496 -18.41 -26.83 -17.77
N SER A 497 -18.98 -26.49 -18.92
CA SER A 497 -20.44 -26.50 -19.16
C SER A 497 -20.79 -27.34 -20.39
N THR A 498 -22.07 -27.46 -20.75
CA THR A 498 -22.44 -28.08 -22.05
C THR A 498 -22.06 -27.22 -23.24
N THR A 499 -21.81 -25.93 -23.02
CA THR A 499 -21.21 -25.01 -24.00
C THR A 499 -19.70 -25.06 -23.86
N ARG A 500 -18.98 -25.18 -24.99
CA ARG A 500 -17.52 -25.08 -25.01
C ARG A 500 -17.10 -23.62 -24.84
N GLU A 501 -16.03 -23.43 -24.08
CA GLU A 501 -15.47 -22.11 -23.77
C GLU A 501 -14.65 -21.63 -24.95
N PHE A 502 -14.70 -20.33 -25.23
CA PHE A 502 -13.78 -19.71 -26.18
C PHE A 502 -12.36 -19.77 -25.61
N ASP A 503 -11.42 -20.29 -26.40
CA ASP A 503 -10.01 -20.45 -26.01
C ASP A 503 -9.19 -19.30 -26.61
N TYR A 504 -9.14 -19.24 -27.94
CA TYR A 504 -8.50 -18.15 -28.68
C TYR A 504 -8.94 -18.08 -30.13
N ALA A 505 -8.71 -16.93 -30.77
CA ALA A 505 -8.99 -16.75 -32.19
C ALA A 505 -7.79 -17.23 -33.04
N LYS A 506 -8.06 -18.05 -34.07
CA LYS A 506 -7.07 -18.54 -35.04
C LYS A 506 -7.49 -18.17 -36.46
N GLY A 507 -6.95 -17.05 -36.97
CA GLY A 507 -7.34 -16.51 -38.26
C GLY A 507 -8.80 -16.06 -38.27
N SER A 508 -9.63 -16.67 -39.11
CA SER A 508 -11.08 -16.43 -39.19
C SER A 508 -11.93 -17.41 -38.37
N GLN A 509 -11.30 -18.37 -37.68
CA GLN A 509 -11.98 -19.37 -36.86
C GLN A 509 -11.66 -19.16 -35.39
N ASP A 510 -12.59 -19.56 -34.53
CA ASP A 510 -12.40 -19.59 -33.09
C ASP A 510 -12.06 -21.01 -32.64
N VAL A 511 -11.06 -21.12 -31.76
CA VAL A 511 -10.70 -22.36 -31.08
C VAL A 511 -11.44 -22.39 -29.75
N PHE A 512 -11.99 -23.56 -29.43
CA PHE A 512 -12.77 -23.76 -28.22
C PHE A 512 -12.16 -24.84 -27.35
N THR A 513 -12.26 -24.63 -26.04
CA THR A 513 -11.76 -25.54 -25.01
C THR A 513 -12.88 -25.93 -24.04
N SER A 514 -12.53 -26.77 -23.08
CA SER A 514 -13.37 -27.04 -21.93
C SER A 514 -12.46 -27.19 -20.73
N TYR A 515 -12.77 -26.49 -19.65
CA TYR A 515 -11.99 -26.54 -18.43
C TYR A 515 -11.84 -27.98 -17.92
N THR A 516 -10.61 -28.33 -17.58
CA THR A 516 -10.24 -29.67 -17.09
C THR A 516 -9.69 -29.65 -15.66
N GLY A 517 -9.61 -28.46 -15.05
CA GLY A 517 -9.19 -28.33 -13.66
C GLY A 517 -10.20 -28.94 -12.70
N THR A 518 -9.74 -29.15 -11.47
CA THR A 518 -10.48 -29.92 -10.46
C THR A 518 -10.96 -29.09 -9.29
N HIS A 519 -10.45 -27.86 -9.16
CA HIS A 519 -10.76 -26.95 -8.08
C HIS A 519 -11.90 -25.99 -8.46
N GLY A 520 -12.89 -25.86 -7.59
CA GLY A 520 -14.08 -25.04 -7.79
C GLY A 520 -15.31 -25.68 -7.14
N VAL A 521 -16.36 -24.88 -6.92
CA VAL A 521 -17.53 -25.37 -6.19
C VAL A 521 -18.42 -26.20 -7.12
N PRO A 522 -18.72 -27.48 -6.81
CA PRO A 522 -19.57 -28.29 -7.67
C PRO A 522 -20.99 -27.73 -7.76
N MET A 523 -21.54 -27.62 -8.97
CA MET A 523 -22.85 -27.00 -9.21
C MET A 523 -24.00 -28.01 -9.35
N ASN A 524 -24.17 -28.87 -8.34
CA ASN A 524 -25.36 -29.71 -8.21
C ASN A 524 -26.64 -28.88 -7.95
N SER A 525 -27.82 -29.49 -8.02
CA SER A 525 -29.11 -28.78 -7.89
C SER A 525 -29.26 -27.95 -6.60
N ILE A 526 -28.72 -28.43 -5.47
CA ILE A 526 -28.81 -27.73 -4.18
C ILE A 526 -27.84 -26.54 -4.17
N ASN A 527 -26.60 -26.75 -4.62
CA ASN A 527 -25.59 -25.70 -4.67
C ASN A 527 -26.02 -24.59 -5.63
N ARG A 528 -26.62 -24.93 -6.77
CA ARG A 528 -27.20 -23.95 -7.69
C ARG A 528 -28.24 -23.05 -7.01
N ALA A 529 -29.11 -23.61 -6.17
CA ALA A 529 -30.09 -22.82 -5.42
C ALA A 529 -29.43 -21.90 -4.37
N LEU A 530 -28.47 -22.42 -3.61
CA LEU A 530 -27.76 -21.65 -2.57
C LEU A 530 -26.93 -20.50 -3.18
N TRP A 531 -26.16 -20.78 -4.23
CA TRP A 531 -25.34 -19.79 -4.92
C TRP A 531 -26.17 -18.79 -5.71
N SER A 532 -27.32 -19.20 -6.25
CA SER A 532 -28.29 -18.28 -6.85
C SER A 532 -28.80 -17.25 -5.83
N LEU A 533 -29.08 -17.67 -4.59
CA LEU A 533 -29.46 -16.75 -3.51
C LEU A 533 -28.28 -15.87 -3.06
N LYS A 534 -27.08 -16.44 -2.88
CA LYS A 534 -25.87 -15.70 -2.45
C LYS A 534 -25.49 -14.59 -3.43
N LEU A 535 -25.50 -14.90 -4.72
CA LEU A 535 -25.08 -13.98 -5.78
C LEU A 535 -26.24 -13.16 -6.34
N SER A 536 -27.46 -13.37 -5.85
CA SER A 536 -28.70 -12.79 -6.41
C SER A 536 -28.83 -13.03 -7.92
N ASP A 537 -28.42 -14.22 -8.38
CA ASP A 537 -28.37 -14.60 -9.80
C ASP A 537 -29.27 -15.81 -10.06
N PHE A 538 -30.49 -15.55 -10.54
CA PHE A 538 -31.48 -16.60 -10.82
C PHE A 538 -31.10 -17.51 -12.00
N SER A 539 -30.25 -17.04 -12.92
CA SER A 539 -29.83 -17.83 -14.08
C SER A 539 -29.02 -19.07 -13.68
N LEU A 540 -28.33 -19.03 -12.53
CA LEU A 540 -27.67 -20.21 -11.93
C LEU A 540 -28.64 -21.36 -11.65
N LEU A 541 -29.86 -21.03 -11.21
CA LEU A 541 -30.85 -22.04 -10.87
C LEU A 541 -31.49 -22.65 -12.12
N VAL A 542 -31.81 -21.84 -13.13
CA VAL A 542 -32.61 -22.26 -14.28
C VAL A 542 -31.84 -22.64 -15.54
N SER A 543 -30.57 -22.26 -15.66
CA SER A 543 -29.79 -22.51 -16.88
C SER A 543 -29.63 -24.00 -17.16
N GLY A 544 -30.06 -24.45 -18.34
CA GLY A 544 -29.89 -25.82 -18.82
C GLY A 544 -28.45 -26.16 -19.24
N GLN A 545 -27.55 -25.17 -19.27
CA GLN A 545 -26.15 -25.35 -19.67
C GLN A 545 -25.26 -25.85 -18.53
N ILE A 546 -25.74 -25.72 -17.29
CA ILE A 546 -25.04 -26.12 -16.07
C ILE A 546 -25.39 -27.57 -15.76
N THR A 547 -24.37 -28.41 -15.57
CA THR A 547 -24.51 -29.83 -15.24
C THR A 547 -23.91 -30.12 -13.87
N ASP A 548 -24.12 -31.33 -13.34
CA ASP A 548 -23.48 -31.76 -12.08
C ASP A 548 -21.95 -31.87 -12.18
N LYS A 549 -21.37 -31.80 -13.39
CA LYS A 549 -19.92 -31.73 -13.62
C LYS A 549 -19.39 -30.30 -13.64
N SER A 550 -20.27 -29.30 -13.68
CA SER A 550 -19.87 -27.89 -13.75
C SER A 550 -19.33 -27.42 -12.41
N LEU A 551 -18.21 -26.71 -12.44
CA LEU A 551 -17.62 -26.07 -11.27
C LEU A 551 -17.86 -24.56 -11.36
N MET A 552 -18.19 -23.95 -10.22
CA MET A 552 -18.16 -22.51 -10.08
C MET A 552 -16.77 -22.08 -9.66
N LEU A 553 -16.11 -21.34 -10.53
CA LEU A 553 -14.85 -20.67 -10.25
C LEU A 553 -15.19 -19.28 -9.71
N TYR A 554 -15.07 -19.06 -8.41
CA TYR A 554 -15.49 -17.85 -7.68
C TYR A 554 -14.29 -17.14 -7.03
N ARG A 555 -14.36 -15.80 -6.89
CA ARG A 555 -13.24 -14.94 -6.45
C ARG A 555 -12.00 -15.25 -7.30
N ARG A 556 -12.07 -14.90 -8.57
CA ARG A 556 -11.01 -15.10 -9.54
C ARG A 556 -9.95 -14.02 -9.49
N ASN A 557 -10.30 -12.81 -9.03
CA ASN A 557 -9.32 -11.79 -8.68
C ASN A 557 -8.40 -12.36 -7.60
N ILE A 558 -7.12 -12.46 -7.94
CA ILE A 558 -6.14 -13.15 -7.09
C ILE A 558 -5.92 -12.45 -5.75
N ARG A 559 -6.05 -11.12 -5.70
CA ARG A 559 -5.91 -10.32 -4.47
C ARG A 559 -7.08 -10.55 -3.54
N ASP A 560 -8.31 -10.44 -4.05
CA ASP A 560 -9.53 -10.69 -3.27
C ASP A 560 -9.56 -12.12 -2.72
N ARG A 561 -9.07 -13.08 -3.52
CA ARG A 561 -8.97 -14.50 -3.14
C ARG A 561 -8.03 -14.70 -1.95
N VAL A 562 -6.80 -14.21 -2.01
CA VAL A 562 -5.83 -14.42 -0.92
C VAL A 562 -6.19 -13.61 0.32
N GLN A 563 -6.75 -12.41 0.15
CA GLN A 563 -7.20 -11.56 1.25
C GLN A 563 -8.37 -12.19 2.02
N GLU A 564 -9.29 -12.88 1.33
CA GLU A 564 -10.33 -13.65 2.01
C GLU A 564 -9.74 -14.83 2.81
N LEU A 565 -8.78 -15.57 2.24
CA LEU A 565 -8.19 -16.75 2.88
C LEU A 565 -7.34 -16.39 4.11
N ALA A 566 -6.61 -15.27 4.06
CA ALA A 566 -5.74 -14.83 5.13
C ALA A 566 -5.93 -13.32 5.44
N PRO A 567 -7.08 -12.91 6.00
CA PRO A 567 -7.43 -11.50 6.25
C PRO A 567 -6.61 -10.84 7.38
N PHE A 568 -5.69 -11.59 7.96
CA PHE A 568 -4.78 -11.19 9.04
C PHE A 568 -3.37 -10.88 8.51
N LEU A 569 -3.14 -11.05 7.20
CA LEU A 569 -1.95 -10.58 6.50
C LEU A 569 -2.30 -9.33 5.68
N SER A 570 -1.33 -8.43 5.52
CA SER A 570 -1.40 -7.36 4.52
C SER A 570 -0.75 -7.86 3.23
N PHE A 571 -1.27 -7.49 2.06
CA PHE A 571 -0.78 -8.02 0.77
C PHE A 571 -0.20 -6.89 -0.07
N ASP A 572 0.88 -7.19 -0.78
CA ASP A 572 1.50 -6.27 -1.75
C ASP A 572 0.50 -5.82 -2.82
N ALA A 573 0.70 -4.61 -3.32
CA ALA A 573 -0.15 -4.03 -4.34
C ALA A 573 0.08 -4.60 -5.74
N ASP A 574 1.25 -5.19 -6.01
CA ASP A 574 1.74 -5.58 -7.34
C ASP A 574 2.12 -7.08 -7.40
N PRO A 575 1.15 -7.99 -7.59
CA PRO A 575 1.45 -9.40 -7.83
C PRO A 575 2.05 -9.60 -9.22
N TYR A 576 3.03 -10.50 -9.33
CA TYR A 576 3.74 -10.71 -10.59
C TYR A 576 3.55 -12.08 -11.21
N VAL A 577 3.47 -12.12 -12.54
CA VAL A 577 3.32 -13.37 -13.30
C VAL A 577 4.68 -13.98 -13.65
N VAL A 578 4.78 -15.30 -13.49
CA VAL A 578 5.96 -16.09 -13.86
C VAL A 578 5.57 -17.30 -14.70
N ALA A 579 6.39 -17.64 -15.69
CA ALA A 579 6.20 -18.80 -16.55
C ALA A 579 7.18 -19.91 -16.18
N VAL A 580 6.68 -20.98 -15.55
CA VAL A 580 7.50 -22.08 -15.03
C VAL A 580 6.94 -23.41 -15.51
N ASP A 581 7.79 -24.25 -16.08
CA ASP A 581 7.46 -25.62 -16.53
C ASP A 581 6.22 -25.70 -17.43
N GLY A 582 6.01 -24.69 -18.29
CA GLY A 582 4.89 -24.65 -19.23
C GLY A 582 3.57 -24.13 -18.63
N ARG A 583 3.55 -23.72 -17.36
CA ARG A 583 2.40 -23.15 -16.65
C ARG A 583 2.68 -21.70 -16.22
N LEU A 584 1.60 -20.98 -15.94
CA LEU A 584 1.65 -19.61 -15.44
C LEU A 584 1.26 -19.57 -13.96
N TYR A 585 2.05 -18.83 -13.19
CA TYR A 585 1.82 -18.63 -11.75
C TYR A 585 1.87 -17.16 -11.42
N TRP A 586 1.01 -16.72 -10.52
CA TRP A 586 1.13 -15.43 -9.86
C TRP A 586 1.88 -15.61 -8.55
N ILE A 587 2.82 -14.71 -8.27
CA ILE A 587 3.48 -14.62 -6.98
C ILE A 587 3.09 -13.30 -6.34
N MET A 588 2.58 -13.35 -5.11
CA MET A 588 2.19 -12.17 -4.34
C MET A 588 2.89 -12.18 -2.99
N ASP A 589 3.37 -11.01 -2.61
CA ASP A 589 4.01 -10.77 -1.33
C ASP A 589 2.98 -10.50 -0.23
N ALA A 590 3.21 -11.08 0.96
CA ALA A 590 2.34 -10.92 2.11
C ALA A 590 3.13 -10.60 3.39
N TYR A 591 2.61 -9.63 4.12
CA TYR A 591 3.23 -8.99 5.26
C TYR A 591 2.49 -9.28 6.56
N THR A 592 3.25 -9.50 7.62
CA THR A 592 2.75 -9.32 8.98
C THR A 592 3.05 -7.91 9.44
N THR A 593 2.06 -7.22 9.96
CA THR A 593 2.16 -5.82 10.42
C THR A 593 1.66 -5.68 11.85
N ALA A 594 2.19 -4.70 12.59
CA ALA A 594 1.69 -4.32 13.90
C ALA A 594 1.97 -2.83 14.20
N SER A 595 1.28 -2.30 15.20
CA SER A 595 1.36 -0.90 15.64
C SER A 595 1.81 -0.73 17.10
N THR A 596 2.17 -1.83 17.77
CA THR A 596 2.50 -1.86 19.20
C THR A 596 3.97 -2.23 19.48
N TYR A 597 4.83 -2.29 18.46
CA TYR A 597 6.25 -2.61 18.67
C TYR A 597 6.93 -1.50 19.49
N PRO A 598 7.57 -1.80 20.61
CA PRO A 598 8.11 -0.76 21.49
C PRO A 598 9.28 0.00 20.83
N TYR A 599 9.31 1.31 21.04
CA TYR A 599 10.30 2.31 20.61
C TYR A 599 10.45 2.47 19.09
N SER A 600 9.65 1.78 18.30
CA SER A 600 9.71 1.88 16.84
C SER A 600 8.91 3.07 16.34
N GLN A 601 9.50 3.84 15.41
CA GLN A 601 8.81 4.90 14.69
C GLN A 601 7.63 4.35 13.89
N SER A 602 6.52 5.10 13.88
CA SER A 602 5.35 4.78 13.06
C SER A 602 5.51 5.27 11.62
N GLN A 603 4.99 4.51 10.66
CA GLN A 603 4.89 4.84 9.24
C GLN A 603 3.51 4.48 8.70
N PRO A 604 2.92 5.28 7.81
CA PRO A 604 1.71 4.92 7.12
C PRO A 604 1.99 3.79 6.13
N PHE A 605 1.12 2.78 6.11
CA PHE A 605 1.16 1.65 5.19
C PHE A 605 -0.27 1.20 4.88
N GLN A 606 -0.65 1.25 3.60
CA GLN A 606 -1.96 0.82 3.10
C GLN A 606 -3.16 1.38 3.91
N GLY A 607 -3.07 2.66 4.31
CA GLY A 607 -4.12 3.36 5.06
C GLY A 607 -4.11 3.15 6.58
N ASN A 608 -3.16 2.40 7.12
CA ASN A 608 -2.99 2.19 8.56
C ASN A 608 -1.60 2.67 9.02
N ASP A 609 -1.50 3.10 10.27
CA ASP A 609 -0.22 3.39 10.90
C ASP A 609 0.37 2.09 11.48
N ILE A 610 1.58 1.75 11.04
CA ILE A 610 2.32 0.57 11.48
C ILE A 610 3.68 1.00 12.04
N ASN A 611 4.21 0.24 12.99
CA ASN A 611 5.57 0.42 13.49
C ASN A 611 6.37 -0.89 13.47
N TYR A 612 5.85 -1.92 12.80
CA TYR A 612 6.48 -3.22 12.56
C TYR A 612 5.97 -3.80 11.25
N ILE A 613 6.88 -4.34 10.44
CA ILE A 613 6.55 -5.05 9.20
C ILE A 613 7.58 -6.11 8.86
N ARG A 614 7.13 -7.25 8.34
CA ARG A 614 7.97 -8.32 7.77
C ARG A 614 7.34 -8.88 6.52
N ASN A 615 8.14 -9.15 5.49
CA ASN A 615 7.75 -10.02 4.37
C ASN A 615 7.79 -11.48 4.85
N SER A 616 6.76 -11.88 5.61
CA SER A 616 6.75 -13.17 6.28
C SER A 616 6.30 -14.30 5.35
N VAL A 617 5.57 -13.99 4.28
CA VAL A 617 4.94 -14.99 3.42
C VAL A 617 5.03 -14.59 1.93
N LYS A 618 5.31 -15.56 1.06
CA LYS A 618 5.03 -15.46 -0.37
C LYS A 618 3.88 -16.39 -0.74
N VAL A 619 2.92 -15.88 -1.50
CA VAL A 619 1.77 -16.65 -1.99
C VAL A 619 1.96 -16.96 -3.46
N VAL A 620 1.91 -18.23 -3.83
CA VAL A 620 2.01 -18.69 -5.22
C VAL A 620 0.65 -19.21 -5.66
N ILE A 621 0.11 -18.69 -6.75
CA ILE A 621 -1.24 -18.97 -7.23
C ILE A 621 -1.15 -19.49 -8.66
N ASP A 622 -1.66 -20.69 -8.91
CA ASP A 622 -1.77 -21.22 -10.26
C ASP A 622 -2.81 -20.43 -11.07
N ALA A 623 -2.44 -19.86 -12.23
CA ALA A 623 -3.34 -19.03 -13.03
C ALA A 623 -4.51 -19.81 -13.66
N TYR A 624 -4.41 -21.14 -13.77
CA TYR A 624 -5.43 -22.01 -14.34
C TYR A 624 -6.39 -22.58 -13.30
N GLU A 625 -5.89 -23.07 -12.16
CA GLU A 625 -6.72 -23.66 -11.09
C GLU A 625 -7.01 -22.71 -9.92
N GLY A 626 -6.28 -21.60 -9.82
CA GLY A 626 -6.47 -20.58 -8.79
C GLY A 626 -6.04 -21.01 -7.40
N MET A 627 -5.35 -22.16 -7.26
CA MET A 627 -4.95 -22.72 -5.98
C MET A 627 -3.77 -21.92 -5.38
N PRO A 628 -3.96 -21.24 -4.24
CA PRO A 628 -2.89 -20.50 -3.59
C PRO A 628 -2.11 -21.40 -2.62
N THR A 629 -0.79 -21.26 -2.60
CA THR A 629 0.09 -21.88 -1.60
C THR A 629 0.86 -20.79 -0.85
N PHE A 630 0.73 -20.75 0.48
CA PHE A 630 1.36 -19.73 1.33
C PHE A 630 2.68 -20.27 1.89
N TYR A 631 3.81 -19.76 1.40
CA TYR A 631 5.15 -20.15 1.85
C TYR A 631 5.69 -19.18 2.90
N VAL A 632 6.02 -19.68 4.08
CA VAL A 632 6.63 -18.89 5.15
C VAL A 632 8.10 -18.60 4.83
N MET A 633 8.41 -17.33 4.58
CA MET A 633 9.76 -16.84 4.24
C MET A 633 10.57 -16.44 5.46
N ASP A 634 9.94 -15.79 6.44
CA ASP A 634 10.57 -15.44 7.72
C ASP A 634 9.99 -16.28 8.86
N PRO A 635 10.51 -17.49 9.10
CA PRO A 635 10.03 -18.34 10.20
C PRO A 635 10.43 -17.81 11.57
N LYS A 636 11.16 -16.69 11.70
CA LYS A 636 11.53 -16.08 12.99
C LYS A 636 10.49 -15.07 13.46
N ASP A 637 9.73 -14.48 12.55
CA ASP A 637 8.69 -13.49 12.86
C ASP A 637 7.64 -14.05 13.86
N PRO A 638 7.43 -13.38 15.02
CA PRO A 638 6.48 -13.85 16.02
C PRO A 638 5.02 -13.85 15.55
N LEU A 639 4.63 -12.93 14.66
CA LEU A 639 3.25 -12.85 14.19
C LEU A 639 2.92 -14.04 13.29
N ILE A 640 3.78 -14.33 12.30
CA ILE A 640 3.55 -15.50 11.42
C ILE A 640 3.62 -16.82 12.18
N LYS A 641 4.48 -16.94 13.21
CA LYS A 641 4.49 -18.14 14.08
C LYS A 641 3.14 -18.38 14.77
N ALA A 642 2.55 -17.32 15.34
CA ALA A 642 1.26 -17.43 16.02
C ALA A 642 0.11 -17.75 15.04
N TYR A 643 0.12 -17.13 13.85
CA TYR A 643 -0.85 -17.44 12.81
C TYR A 643 -0.67 -18.84 12.22
N ALA A 644 0.56 -19.31 12.02
CA ALA A 644 0.84 -20.66 11.56
C ALA A 644 0.41 -21.72 12.59
N ALA A 645 0.53 -21.43 13.88
CA ALA A 645 -0.02 -22.29 14.94
C ALA A 645 -1.56 -22.29 14.94
N THR A 646 -2.19 -21.15 14.64
CA THR A 646 -3.66 -21.03 14.55
C THR A 646 -4.21 -21.71 13.29
N PHE A 647 -3.50 -21.63 12.16
CA PHE A 647 -3.93 -22.07 10.83
C PHE A 647 -2.90 -23.03 10.19
N PRO A 648 -2.66 -24.21 10.79
CA PRO A 648 -1.55 -25.08 10.39
C PRO A 648 -1.67 -25.63 8.96
N SER A 649 -2.88 -25.74 8.40
CA SER A 649 -3.11 -26.22 7.03
C SER A 649 -2.89 -25.16 5.96
N LEU A 650 -2.81 -23.87 6.31
CA LEU A 650 -2.64 -22.78 5.36
C LEU A 650 -1.17 -22.64 4.91
N PHE A 651 -0.25 -22.79 5.84
CA PHE A 651 1.16 -22.41 5.66
C PHE A 651 2.05 -23.61 5.35
N GLN A 652 2.98 -23.39 4.42
CA GLN A 652 4.03 -24.33 4.05
C GLN A 652 5.41 -23.72 4.32
N PRO A 653 6.42 -24.52 4.71
CA PRO A 653 7.79 -24.03 4.81
C PRO A 653 8.33 -23.58 3.43
N SER A 654 9.08 -22.49 3.35
CA SER A 654 9.73 -22.05 2.09
C SER A 654 10.62 -23.13 1.45
N SER A 655 11.14 -24.07 2.24
CA SER A 655 11.94 -25.20 1.76
C SER A 655 11.18 -26.15 0.83
N THR A 656 9.85 -26.22 0.91
CA THR A 656 9.01 -27.06 0.03
C THR A 656 8.65 -26.38 -1.29
N MET A 657 8.95 -25.09 -1.44
CA MET A 657 8.72 -24.34 -2.68
C MET A 657 9.51 -24.96 -3.85
N PRO A 658 8.86 -25.27 -4.99
CA PRO A 658 9.53 -25.80 -6.17
C PRO A 658 10.70 -24.92 -6.62
N SER A 659 11.81 -25.53 -7.04
CA SER A 659 13.03 -24.78 -7.40
C SER A 659 12.82 -23.82 -8.56
N GLY A 660 11.96 -24.17 -9.53
CA GLY A 660 11.58 -23.28 -10.63
C GLY A 660 10.94 -21.99 -10.10
N ILE A 661 9.91 -22.10 -9.26
CA ILE A 661 9.24 -20.95 -8.63
C ILE A 661 10.19 -20.19 -7.69
N ARG A 662 11.02 -20.90 -6.91
CA ARG A 662 11.99 -20.29 -6.00
C ARG A 662 12.99 -19.40 -6.75
N ALA A 663 13.37 -19.77 -7.97
CA ALA A 663 14.26 -18.95 -8.79
C ALA A 663 13.66 -17.60 -9.19
N HIS A 664 12.34 -17.43 -9.04
CA HIS A 664 11.61 -16.22 -9.40
C HIS A 664 11.24 -15.31 -8.21
N ILE A 665 11.56 -15.69 -6.95
CA ILE A 665 11.26 -14.83 -5.80
C ILE A 665 12.01 -13.49 -5.88
N ARG A 666 11.33 -12.37 -5.66
CA ARG A 666 11.96 -11.03 -5.64
C ARG A 666 11.78 -10.31 -4.30
N ALA A 667 12.64 -9.33 -4.03
CA ALA A 667 12.47 -8.42 -2.91
C ALA A 667 11.25 -7.52 -3.18
N PRO A 668 10.26 -7.45 -2.28
CA PRO A 668 9.01 -6.70 -2.51
C PRO A 668 9.19 -5.17 -2.57
N GLU A 669 8.46 -4.50 -3.45
CA GLU A 669 8.51 -3.04 -3.61
C GLU A 669 7.86 -2.29 -2.44
N ASP A 670 6.67 -2.69 -1.98
CA ASP A 670 5.94 -1.99 -0.91
C ASP A 670 6.74 -1.96 0.41
N LEU A 671 7.30 -3.12 0.81
CA LEU A 671 8.16 -3.17 1.99
C LEU A 671 9.46 -2.38 1.77
N PHE A 672 10.07 -2.47 0.60
CA PHE A 672 11.29 -1.71 0.32
C PHE A 672 11.06 -0.20 0.35
N ASN A 673 9.91 0.28 -0.12
CA ASN A 673 9.50 1.69 -0.02
C ASN A 673 9.41 2.15 1.45
N VAL A 674 8.76 1.36 2.31
CA VAL A 674 8.69 1.66 3.76
C VAL A 674 10.09 1.67 4.38
N GLN A 675 10.92 0.71 4.00
CA GLN A 675 12.30 0.60 4.47
C GLN A 675 13.18 1.75 4.00
N VAL A 676 13.04 2.21 2.76
CA VAL A 676 13.71 3.39 2.21
C VAL A 676 13.34 4.63 3.03
N ALA A 677 12.06 4.83 3.32
CA ALA A 677 11.56 5.95 4.11
C ALA A 677 12.13 5.95 5.54
N ILE A 678 12.20 4.78 6.19
CA ILE A 678 12.84 4.64 7.51
C ILE A 678 14.35 4.86 7.41
N TYR A 679 15.02 4.18 6.47
CA TYR A 679 16.48 4.18 6.37
C TYR A 679 17.05 5.57 6.04
N ALA A 680 16.28 6.43 5.38
CA ALA A 680 16.60 7.83 5.13
C ALA A 680 17.02 8.61 6.41
N THR A 681 16.51 8.21 7.58
CA THR A 681 16.94 8.77 8.88
C THR A 681 17.69 7.75 9.73
N TYR A 682 17.27 6.48 9.71
CA TYR A 682 17.79 5.44 10.62
C TYR A 682 19.08 4.74 10.16
N HIS A 683 19.70 5.20 9.07
CA HIS A 683 21.10 4.86 8.79
C HIS A 683 22.05 5.51 9.82
N MET A 684 21.65 6.64 10.43
CA MET A 684 22.38 7.27 11.53
C MET A 684 22.27 6.41 12.80
N THR A 685 23.39 5.80 13.22
CA THR A 685 23.43 4.93 14.40
C THR A 685 23.94 5.63 15.66
N ASP A 686 24.61 6.79 15.53
CA ASP A 686 25.03 7.60 16.67
C ASP A 686 23.85 8.48 17.17
N PRO A 687 23.41 8.34 18.44
CA PRO A 687 22.28 9.11 18.98
C PRO A 687 22.46 10.63 18.95
N LYS A 688 23.70 11.14 19.02
CA LYS A 688 23.98 12.59 18.98
C LYS A 688 23.78 13.13 17.57
N VAL A 689 24.27 12.40 16.56
CA VAL A 689 24.09 12.76 15.14
C VAL A 689 22.62 12.67 14.76
N PHE A 690 21.92 11.63 15.23
CA PHE A 690 20.48 11.47 15.03
C PHE A 690 19.69 12.62 15.66
N PHE A 691 20.03 13.02 16.90
CA PHE A 691 19.37 14.12 17.59
C PHE A 691 19.48 15.45 16.83
N THR A 692 20.64 15.76 16.26
CA THR A 692 20.84 17.00 15.48
C THR A 692 20.28 16.91 14.07
N ARG A 693 19.93 15.70 13.59
CA ARG A 693 19.42 15.43 12.23
C ARG A 693 20.35 15.98 11.13
N GLU A 694 21.66 15.95 11.36
CA GLU A 694 22.65 16.54 10.45
C GLU A 694 22.86 15.74 9.15
N ASP A 695 22.52 14.46 9.13
CA ASP A 695 22.75 13.56 7.98
C ASP A 695 21.45 12.93 7.45
N VAL A 696 20.31 13.62 7.55
CA VAL A 696 19.04 13.12 6.98
C VAL A 696 19.15 13.06 5.46
N TRP A 697 18.64 11.98 4.87
CA TRP A 697 18.54 11.80 3.42
C TRP A 697 17.11 11.97 2.93
N ASP A 698 16.97 12.30 1.64
CA ASP A 698 15.72 12.40 0.89
C ASP A 698 15.72 11.39 -0.26
N VAL A 699 14.53 10.98 -0.68
CA VAL A 699 14.33 10.30 -1.97
C VAL A 699 14.54 11.34 -3.08
N PRO A 700 15.43 11.10 -4.05
CA PRO A 700 15.70 12.06 -5.12
C PRO A 700 14.48 12.25 -6.01
N THR A 701 14.47 13.37 -6.74
CA THR A 701 13.49 13.60 -7.80
C THR A 701 14.14 13.56 -9.18
N ALA A 702 13.35 13.25 -10.21
CA ALA A 702 13.76 13.33 -11.61
C ALA A 702 12.57 13.78 -12.47
N GLN A 703 12.84 14.29 -13.67
CA GLN A 703 11.80 14.66 -14.63
C GLN A 703 11.51 13.47 -15.55
N THR A 704 10.24 13.24 -15.88
CA THR A 704 9.78 12.15 -16.77
C THR A 704 9.19 12.67 -18.09
N SER A 705 9.32 13.97 -18.35
CA SER A 705 8.94 14.60 -19.61
C SER A 705 9.68 15.93 -19.76
N PRO A 706 9.99 16.36 -21.01
CA PRO A 706 10.65 17.64 -21.24
C PRO A 706 9.80 18.79 -20.67
N GLY A 707 10.41 19.61 -19.80
CA GLY A 707 9.71 20.72 -19.12
C GLY A 707 8.69 20.32 -18.04
N GLY A 708 8.58 19.02 -17.72
CA GLY A 708 7.70 18.52 -16.66
C GLY A 708 8.19 18.87 -15.25
N ALA A 709 7.28 18.82 -14.27
CA ALA A 709 7.66 18.94 -12.87
C ALA A 709 8.48 17.72 -12.42
N PRO A 710 9.52 17.89 -11.58
CA PRO A 710 10.22 16.75 -10.99
C PRO A 710 9.28 15.93 -10.10
N SER A 711 9.39 14.60 -10.17
CA SER A 711 8.67 13.64 -9.33
C SER A 711 9.65 12.77 -8.55
N PRO A 712 9.28 12.26 -7.35
CA PRO A 712 10.12 11.32 -6.62
C PRO A 712 10.44 10.08 -7.46
N VAL A 713 11.72 9.69 -7.46
CA VAL A 713 12.18 8.44 -8.06
C VAL A 713 11.57 7.28 -7.28
N GLN A 714 11.00 6.30 -8.00
CA GLN A 714 10.52 5.05 -7.41
C GLN A 714 11.66 4.02 -7.36
N PRO A 715 11.62 3.02 -6.48
CA PRO A 715 12.53 1.88 -6.57
C PRO A 715 12.39 1.19 -7.92
N TYR A 716 13.46 0.57 -8.41
CA TYR A 716 13.41 -0.16 -9.68
C TYR A 716 14.29 -1.41 -9.64
N TYR A 717 13.81 -2.46 -10.30
CA TYR A 717 14.54 -3.71 -10.46
C TYR A 717 15.60 -3.62 -11.56
N VAL A 718 16.76 -4.18 -11.27
CA VAL A 718 17.92 -4.21 -12.16
C VAL A 718 18.66 -5.53 -12.01
N LEU A 719 19.30 -5.98 -13.09
CA LEU A 719 20.17 -7.14 -13.10
C LEU A 719 21.62 -6.71 -13.35
N PHE A 720 22.44 -6.67 -12.30
CA PHE A 720 23.85 -6.27 -12.42
C PHE A 720 24.75 -6.89 -11.36
N ARG A 721 26.07 -6.73 -11.52
CA ARG A 721 27.07 -7.17 -10.54
C ARG A 721 27.32 -6.10 -9.46
N LEU A 722 26.97 -6.37 -8.22
CA LEU A 722 27.26 -5.45 -7.10
C LEU A 722 28.78 -5.18 -6.98
N PRO A 723 29.19 -3.95 -6.62
CA PRO A 723 30.61 -3.64 -6.41
C PRO A 723 31.27 -4.58 -5.39
N GLY A 724 32.32 -5.30 -5.83
CA GLY A 724 33.05 -6.27 -5.00
C GLY A 724 32.54 -7.71 -5.08
N GLU A 725 31.36 -7.94 -5.67
CA GLU A 725 30.81 -9.27 -5.92
C GLU A 725 31.27 -9.82 -7.29
N GLN A 726 31.24 -11.14 -7.47
CA GLN A 726 31.72 -11.79 -8.70
C GLN A 726 30.58 -12.11 -9.68
N SER A 727 29.39 -12.40 -9.16
CA SER A 727 28.23 -12.82 -9.94
C SER A 727 27.19 -11.69 -10.05
N PRO A 728 26.50 -11.58 -11.19
CA PRO A 728 25.36 -10.68 -11.31
C PRO A 728 24.19 -11.18 -10.48
N GLU A 729 23.40 -10.25 -9.95
CA GLU A 729 22.22 -10.54 -9.14
C GLU A 729 21.06 -9.64 -9.54
N PHE A 730 19.85 -10.15 -9.34
CA PHE A 730 18.63 -9.36 -9.44
C PHE A 730 18.42 -8.55 -8.16
N LEU A 731 18.33 -7.23 -8.31
CA LEU A 731 18.36 -6.27 -7.21
C LEU A 731 17.18 -5.30 -7.33
N LEU A 732 16.63 -4.89 -6.20
CA LEU A 732 15.74 -3.73 -6.11
C LEU A 732 16.50 -2.58 -5.47
N ILE A 733 16.52 -1.42 -6.12
CA ILE A 733 17.52 -0.39 -5.82
C ILE A 733 16.91 1.01 -5.64
N MET A 734 17.51 1.82 -4.77
CA MET A 734 17.08 3.19 -4.50
C MET A 734 18.28 4.11 -4.19
N PRO A 735 18.52 5.16 -5.00
CA PRO A 735 19.46 6.24 -4.65
C PRO A 735 18.92 7.19 -3.57
N PHE A 736 19.81 7.87 -2.87
CA PHE A 736 19.50 8.89 -1.85
C PHE A 736 20.30 10.18 -2.07
N THR A 737 19.67 11.31 -1.77
CA THR A 737 20.31 12.64 -1.71
C THR A 737 20.28 13.17 -0.28
N PRO A 738 21.21 14.03 0.15
CA PRO A 738 21.07 14.71 1.44
C PRO A 738 19.80 15.57 1.48
N HIS A 739 19.25 15.77 2.67
CA HIS A 739 18.04 16.58 2.83
C HIS A 739 18.20 17.98 2.22
N GLY A 740 17.28 18.34 1.32
CA GLY A 740 17.30 19.64 0.63
C GLY A 740 18.43 19.85 -0.39
N LYS A 741 19.17 18.80 -0.77
CA LYS A 741 20.20 18.84 -1.82
C LYS A 741 19.88 17.86 -2.95
N THR A 742 20.58 18.02 -4.06
CA THR A 742 20.35 17.24 -5.29
C THR A 742 21.53 16.36 -5.70
N ASN A 743 22.64 16.40 -4.97
CA ASN A 743 23.79 15.52 -5.18
C ASN A 743 23.58 14.18 -4.47
N LEU A 744 24.05 13.09 -5.08
CA LEU A 744 23.94 11.75 -4.53
C LEU A 744 24.82 11.61 -3.27
N VAL A 745 24.32 10.92 -2.24
CA VAL A 745 25.07 10.64 -1.00
C VAL A 745 25.11 9.17 -0.66
N SER A 746 24.11 8.40 -1.09
CA SER A 746 24.04 6.98 -0.83
C SER A 746 23.18 6.30 -1.87
N TRP A 747 23.31 4.98 -1.92
CA TRP A 747 22.45 4.11 -2.70
C TRP A 747 22.25 2.80 -1.96
N LEU A 748 21.00 2.32 -1.89
CA LEU A 748 20.58 1.12 -1.18
C LEU A 748 20.09 0.07 -2.17
N ALA A 749 20.51 -1.17 -1.96
CA ALA A 749 20.08 -2.32 -2.74
C ALA A 749 19.52 -3.43 -1.84
N ALA A 750 18.41 -4.03 -2.26
CA ALA A 750 17.88 -5.28 -1.73
C ALA A 750 18.18 -6.43 -2.71
N ARG A 751 18.80 -7.49 -2.21
CA ARG A 751 19.21 -8.67 -3.00
C ARG A 751 18.05 -9.65 -3.12
N SER A 752 17.77 -10.14 -4.34
CA SER A 752 16.67 -11.08 -4.61
C SER A 752 17.10 -12.53 -4.83
N ASP A 753 18.39 -12.79 -5.06
CA ASP A 753 18.84 -14.10 -5.54
C ASP A 753 19.45 -14.99 -4.45
N GLY A 754 19.15 -16.29 -4.55
CA GLY A 754 19.82 -17.37 -3.83
C GLY A 754 19.85 -17.21 -2.30
N ALA A 755 21.02 -17.44 -1.71
CA ALA A 755 21.23 -17.34 -0.26
C ALA A 755 21.28 -15.88 0.25
N HIS A 756 21.36 -14.91 -0.67
CA HIS A 756 21.40 -13.49 -0.37
C HIS A 756 20.02 -12.83 -0.37
N TYR A 757 18.97 -13.57 -0.74
CA TYR A 757 17.61 -13.09 -0.72
C TYR A 757 17.25 -12.39 0.61
N GLY A 758 16.76 -11.15 0.51
CA GLY A 758 16.34 -10.34 1.65
C GLY A 758 17.48 -9.63 2.40
N GLN A 759 18.71 -9.69 1.89
CA GLN A 759 19.83 -8.90 2.41
C GLN A 759 19.86 -7.50 1.79
N TYR A 760 20.23 -6.51 2.61
CA TYR A 760 20.32 -5.11 2.21
C TYR A 760 21.78 -4.63 2.25
N VAL A 761 22.18 -3.91 1.21
CA VAL A 761 23.52 -3.31 1.12
C VAL A 761 23.38 -1.82 0.82
N SER A 762 24.03 -0.98 1.62
CA SER A 762 24.05 0.48 1.44
C SER A 762 25.45 0.95 1.12
N TYR A 763 25.59 1.67 0.01
CA TYR A 763 26.85 2.26 -0.44
C TYR A 763 26.83 3.75 -0.13
N VAL A 764 27.62 4.14 0.87
CA VAL A 764 27.70 5.54 1.32
C VAL A 764 28.86 6.22 0.61
N LEU A 765 28.55 7.30 -0.10
CA LEU A 765 29.51 8.02 -0.93
C LEU A 765 30.33 9.03 -0.11
N PRO A 766 31.54 9.39 -0.56
CA PRO A 766 32.39 10.36 0.15
C PRO A 766 31.74 11.75 0.25
N LYS A 767 31.81 12.36 1.44
CA LYS A 767 31.24 13.69 1.71
C LYS A 767 32.11 14.85 1.19
N ASP A 768 33.35 14.57 0.81
CA ASP A 768 34.33 15.54 0.28
C ASP A 768 34.31 15.65 -1.26
N ARG A 769 33.45 14.88 -1.93
CA ARG A 769 33.24 14.90 -3.38
C ARG A 769 31.77 15.17 -3.73
N VAL A 770 31.55 15.80 -4.88
CA VAL A 770 30.21 16.01 -5.42
C VAL A 770 29.95 14.93 -6.45
N ILE A 771 29.02 14.04 -6.16
CA ILE A 771 28.50 13.04 -7.09
C ILE A 771 27.13 13.51 -7.56
N PHE A 772 26.91 13.61 -8.86
CA PHE A 772 25.63 14.12 -9.36
C PHE A 772 24.45 13.21 -8.94
N GLY A 773 23.35 13.79 -8.47
CA GLY A 773 22.12 13.01 -8.24
C GLY A 773 21.21 13.00 -9.48
N PRO A 774 20.13 12.18 -9.45
CA PRO A 774 19.20 12.06 -10.57
C PRO A 774 18.67 13.40 -11.10
N GLN A 775 18.26 14.31 -10.22
CA GLN A 775 17.74 15.63 -10.61
C GLN A 775 18.79 16.48 -11.35
N GLN A 776 20.05 16.43 -10.93
CA GLN A 776 21.12 17.20 -11.55
C GLN A 776 21.44 16.65 -12.93
N VAL A 777 21.48 15.32 -13.08
CA VAL A 777 21.69 14.67 -14.37
C VAL A 777 20.53 14.95 -15.32
N ALA A 778 19.28 14.81 -14.88
CA ALA A 778 18.11 15.19 -15.67
C ALA A 778 18.16 16.67 -16.11
N SER A 779 18.61 17.57 -15.24
CA SER A 779 18.80 18.99 -15.60
C SER A 779 19.89 19.19 -16.65
N ARG A 780 21.02 18.45 -16.57
CA ARG A 780 22.10 18.50 -17.56
C ARG A 780 21.62 17.97 -18.92
N ILE A 781 20.87 16.87 -18.92
CA ILE A 781 20.23 16.30 -20.11
C ILE A 781 19.35 17.36 -20.80
N ASN A 782 18.49 18.02 -20.04
CA ASN A 782 17.58 19.04 -20.56
C ASN A 782 18.28 20.35 -20.99
N GLN A 783 19.49 20.61 -20.49
CA GLN A 783 20.32 21.77 -20.86
C GLN A 783 21.22 21.51 -22.07
N ASP A 784 21.42 20.25 -22.46
CA ASP A 784 22.22 19.92 -23.64
C ASP A 784 21.58 20.54 -24.89
N PRO A 785 22.30 21.35 -25.69
CA PRO A 785 21.71 22.05 -26.84
C PRO A 785 21.14 21.11 -27.91
N THR A 786 21.71 19.91 -28.07
CA THR A 786 21.25 18.92 -29.05
C THR A 786 19.96 18.26 -28.57
N ILE A 787 19.97 17.78 -27.32
CA ILE A 787 18.80 17.13 -26.71
C ILE A 787 17.64 18.13 -26.60
N SER A 788 17.91 19.34 -26.10
CA SER A 788 16.90 20.39 -25.91
C SER A 788 16.24 20.82 -27.23
N ARG A 789 17.04 20.96 -28.30
CA ARG A 789 16.52 21.24 -29.65
C ARG A 789 15.64 20.11 -30.14
N ASP A 790 16.13 18.87 -30.05
CA ASP A 790 15.41 17.71 -30.55
C ASP A 790 14.12 17.48 -29.75
N PHE A 791 14.14 17.61 -28.43
CA PHE A 791 12.93 17.57 -27.60
C PHE A 791 11.93 18.65 -28.00
N THR A 792 12.38 19.89 -28.24
CA THR A 792 11.50 20.97 -28.70
C THR A 792 10.88 20.68 -30.07
N LEU A 793 11.62 20.03 -30.97
CA LEU A 793 11.15 19.68 -32.31
C LEU A 793 10.23 18.45 -32.33
N LEU A 794 10.52 17.46 -31.50
CA LEU A 794 9.81 16.17 -31.44
C LEU A 794 8.60 16.21 -30.50
N HIS A 795 8.61 17.10 -29.51
CA HIS A 795 7.51 17.34 -28.57
C HIS A 795 6.67 18.53 -29.07
N SER A 796 5.87 18.29 -30.12
CA SER A 796 5.10 19.31 -30.85
C SER A 796 3.63 18.91 -31.04
N THR A 797 2.83 19.75 -31.68
CA THR A 797 1.45 19.40 -32.05
C THR A 797 1.43 18.12 -32.91
N GLY A 798 0.92 17.01 -32.37
CA GLY A 798 0.82 15.71 -33.05
C GLY A 798 1.78 14.63 -32.52
N SER A 799 2.85 15.00 -31.80
CA SER A 799 3.85 14.07 -31.27
C SER A 799 4.30 14.47 -29.87
N GLN A 800 4.46 13.49 -28.99
CA GLN A 800 4.88 13.70 -27.61
C GLN A 800 6.13 12.89 -27.33
N VAL A 801 7.20 13.57 -26.93
CA VAL A 801 8.38 12.93 -26.30
C VAL A 801 8.01 12.52 -24.88
N GLN A 802 8.33 11.27 -24.54
CA GLN A 802 8.25 10.75 -23.18
C GLN A 802 9.65 10.34 -22.73
N GLN A 803 10.06 10.83 -21.58
CA GLN A 803 11.33 10.43 -20.95
C GLN A 803 11.07 9.23 -20.05
N GLY A 804 11.94 8.24 -20.15
CA GLY A 804 11.89 7.08 -19.28
C GLY A 804 12.36 7.35 -17.85
N ASN A 805 12.40 6.29 -17.06
CA ASN A 805 12.97 6.36 -15.73
C ASN A 805 14.50 6.53 -15.84
N LEU A 806 15.04 7.55 -15.18
CA LEU A 806 16.47 7.75 -15.08
C LEU A 806 17.09 6.73 -14.12
N LEU A 807 17.70 5.69 -14.68
CA LEU A 807 18.36 4.63 -13.93
C LEU A 807 19.76 5.07 -13.50
N VAL A 808 20.12 4.82 -12.25
CA VAL A 808 21.45 5.10 -11.67
C VAL A 808 22.12 3.77 -11.40
N VAL A 809 23.06 3.39 -12.27
CA VAL A 809 23.67 2.05 -12.25
C VAL A 809 25.16 2.18 -11.93
N PRO A 810 25.65 1.56 -10.84
CA PRO A 810 27.09 1.55 -10.54
C PRO A 810 27.81 0.62 -11.53
N ILE A 811 28.86 1.12 -12.18
CA ILE A 811 29.75 0.33 -13.06
C ILE A 811 31.19 0.68 -12.71
N GLY A 812 32.00 -0.34 -12.40
CA GLY A 812 33.35 -0.16 -11.90
C GLY A 812 33.35 0.67 -10.61
N ASN A 813 33.98 1.84 -10.63
CA ASN A 813 33.93 2.82 -9.53
C ASN A 813 33.30 4.16 -9.96
N SER A 814 32.31 4.08 -10.87
CA SER A 814 31.57 5.21 -11.42
C SER A 814 30.07 4.92 -11.43
N PHE A 815 29.27 5.96 -11.70
CA PHE A 815 27.84 5.82 -11.96
C PHE A 815 27.54 6.09 -13.44
N LEU A 816 26.91 5.12 -14.08
CA LEU A 816 26.27 5.30 -15.37
C LEU A 816 24.82 5.69 -15.13
N TYR A 817 24.42 6.84 -15.67
CA TYR A 817 23.03 7.27 -15.72
C TYR A 817 22.48 6.92 -17.08
N PHE A 818 21.37 6.20 -17.11
CA PHE A 818 20.74 5.71 -18.31
C PHE A 818 19.29 6.16 -18.36
N GLU A 819 18.86 6.74 -19.48
CA GLU A 819 17.49 7.19 -19.69
C GLU A 819 17.04 6.91 -21.13
N PRO A 820 16.00 6.08 -21.34
CA PRO A 820 15.43 5.86 -22.66
C PRO A 820 14.47 7.00 -23.03
N VAL A 821 14.37 7.32 -24.33
CA VAL A 821 13.47 8.35 -24.85
C VAL A 821 12.52 7.74 -25.86
N TYR A 822 11.23 7.85 -25.57
CA TYR A 822 10.16 7.37 -26.44
C TYR A 822 9.50 8.52 -27.18
N LEU A 823 9.05 8.22 -28.40
CA LEU A 823 8.20 9.09 -29.18
C LEU A 823 6.86 8.42 -29.40
N ARG A 824 5.78 9.16 -29.17
CA ARG A 824 4.43 8.68 -29.48
C ARG A 824 3.60 9.76 -30.15
N ALA A 825 2.64 9.35 -30.99
CA ALA A 825 1.63 10.28 -31.48
C ALA A 825 0.76 10.78 -30.31
N THR A 826 0.25 12.01 -30.38
CA THR A 826 -0.66 12.56 -29.35
C THR A 826 -2.06 11.93 -29.36
N THR A 827 -2.36 11.08 -30.34
CA THR A 827 -3.62 10.34 -30.42
C THR A 827 -3.62 9.17 -29.44
N SER A 828 -4.81 8.70 -29.06
CA SER A 828 -4.98 7.52 -28.20
C SER A 828 -4.55 6.19 -28.85
N THR A 829 -4.07 6.22 -30.09
CA THR A 829 -3.59 5.06 -30.87
C THR A 829 -2.11 5.16 -31.20
N GLY A 830 -1.37 6.12 -30.62
CA GLY A 830 0.07 6.21 -30.80
C GLY A 830 0.77 5.05 -30.08
N ILE A 831 1.55 4.25 -30.79
CA ILE A 831 2.46 3.27 -30.19
C ILE A 831 3.70 4.04 -29.72
N PRO A 832 4.08 3.96 -28.43
CA PRO A 832 5.38 4.47 -27.98
C PRO A 832 6.51 3.69 -28.65
N GLU A 833 7.40 4.42 -29.33
CA GLU A 833 8.57 3.86 -30.00
C GLU A 833 9.83 4.39 -29.34
N LEU A 834 10.77 3.50 -29.00
CA LEU A 834 12.09 3.90 -28.54
C LEU A 834 12.83 4.59 -29.69
N LYS A 835 13.15 5.87 -29.54
CA LYS A 835 13.87 6.63 -30.57
C LYS A 835 15.31 6.91 -30.21
N LYS A 836 15.59 7.13 -28.93
CA LYS A 836 16.91 7.56 -28.47
C LYS A 836 17.24 6.95 -27.11
N VAL A 837 18.53 6.83 -26.86
CA VAL A 837 19.10 6.45 -25.57
C VAL A 837 20.01 7.58 -25.11
N ILE A 838 19.83 8.01 -23.87
CA ILE A 838 20.70 8.97 -23.21
C ILE A 838 21.56 8.22 -22.20
N LEU A 839 22.86 8.45 -22.29
CA LEU A 839 23.81 8.05 -21.26
C LEU A 839 24.50 9.26 -20.69
N ALA A 840 24.71 9.28 -19.38
CA ALA A 840 25.52 10.30 -18.74
C ALA A 840 26.43 9.68 -17.68
N ASP A 841 27.53 10.36 -17.41
CA ASP A 841 28.41 10.11 -16.28
C ASP A 841 28.72 11.43 -15.55
N GLN A 842 29.76 11.44 -14.71
CA GLN A 842 30.20 12.65 -14.03
C GLN A 842 30.80 13.71 -14.99
N THR A 843 31.13 13.38 -16.24
CA THR A 843 31.87 14.25 -17.16
C THR A 843 31.04 14.72 -18.35
N GLY A 844 30.24 13.83 -18.96
CA GLY A 844 29.55 14.07 -20.22
C GLY A 844 28.12 13.52 -20.24
N VAL A 845 27.38 13.97 -21.25
CA VAL A 845 26.06 13.45 -21.63
C VAL A 845 26.14 13.07 -23.09
N VAL A 846 25.62 11.91 -23.43
CA VAL A 846 25.58 11.34 -24.78
C VAL A 846 24.15 11.04 -25.14
N TYR A 847 23.80 11.30 -26.40
CA TYR A 847 22.47 11.10 -26.95
C TYR A 847 22.60 10.43 -28.32
N ALA A 848 22.18 9.16 -28.40
CA ALA A 848 22.34 8.33 -29.60
C ALA A 848 21.09 7.52 -29.93
N ASP A 849 21.06 6.89 -31.11
CA ASP A 849 19.93 6.10 -31.60
C ASP A 849 19.82 4.72 -30.94
N ASN A 850 20.92 4.19 -30.41
CA ASN A 850 20.96 2.90 -29.71
C ASN A 850 22.00 2.90 -28.59
N LEU A 851 21.87 1.93 -27.68
CA LEU A 851 22.71 1.80 -26.49
C LEU A 851 24.20 1.59 -26.84
N ASN A 852 24.50 0.79 -27.86
CA ASN A 852 25.90 0.49 -28.24
C ASN A 852 26.62 1.75 -28.74
N ASP A 853 25.96 2.55 -29.57
CA ASP A 853 26.51 3.82 -30.06
C ASP A 853 26.66 4.83 -28.92
N ALA A 854 25.70 4.88 -27.99
CA ALA A 854 25.79 5.73 -26.81
C ALA A 854 27.00 5.36 -25.94
N ILE A 855 27.25 4.07 -25.72
CA ILE A 855 28.40 3.58 -24.97
C ILE A 855 29.71 3.94 -25.68
N GLN A 856 29.81 3.68 -26.98
CA GLN A 856 31.02 4.01 -27.74
C GLN A 856 31.32 5.51 -27.73
N GLN A 857 30.30 6.36 -27.80
CA GLN A 857 30.47 7.81 -27.70
C GLN A 857 30.87 8.26 -26.29
N LEU A 858 30.34 7.62 -25.24
CA LEU A 858 30.63 7.96 -23.84
C LEU A 858 32.05 7.56 -23.43
N VAL A 859 32.47 6.31 -23.72
CA VAL A 859 33.74 5.75 -23.22
C VAL A 859 34.77 5.43 -24.32
N GLY A 860 34.36 5.35 -25.58
CA GLY A 860 35.22 4.94 -26.69
C GLY A 860 36.21 6.01 -27.19
N ASN A 861 36.00 7.28 -26.83
CA ASN A 861 36.90 8.40 -27.16
C ASN A 861 37.82 8.82 -26.00
N ALA A 862 37.95 8.00 -24.95
CA ALA A 862 38.85 8.26 -23.83
C ALA A 862 40.33 8.21 -24.26
N THR A 863 40.82 9.30 -24.85
CA THR A 863 42.23 9.67 -24.74
C THR A 863 42.51 9.88 -23.25
N GLY A 864 43.60 9.28 -22.75
CA GLY A 864 43.94 9.26 -21.32
C GLY A 864 44.00 10.63 -20.65
N PRO A 865 44.17 10.69 -19.31
CA PRO A 865 44.09 11.94 -18.56
C PRO A 865 45.02 13.00 -19.17
N PRO A 866 44.63 14.28 -19.23
CA PRO A 866 45.43 15.30 -19.87
C PRO A 866 46.78 15.36 -19.17
N THR A 867 47.82 14.87 -19.85
CA THR A 867 49.19 15.24 -19.49
C THR A 867 49.26 16.75 -19.62
N ASN A 868 49.59 17.45 -18.54
CA ASN A 868 49.91 18.87 -18.53
C ASN A 868 51.00 19.17 -19.58
N GLN A 869 50.58 19.44 -20.81
CA GLN A 869 51.35 20.21 -21.77
C GLN A 869 50.75 21.63 -21.77
N PRO A 870 51.56 22.67 -21.54
CA PRO A 870 51.08 24.04 -21.65
C PRO A 870 50.55 24.30 -23.07
N PRO A 871 49.55 25.18 -23.25
CA PRO A 871 49.10 25.58 -24.58
C PRO A 871 50.28 26.13 -25.39
N PRO A 872 50.36 25.87 -26.70
CA PRO A 872 51.38 26.50 -27.53
C PRO A 872 51.22 28.01 -27.43
N THR A 873 52.24 28.68 -26.89
CA THR A 873 52.26 30.13 -26.75
C THR A 873 52.39 30.73 -28.14
N ALA A 874 51.33 31.40 -28.64
CA ALA A 874 51.40 32.17 -29.87
C ALA A 874 52.45 33.27 -29.72
N THR A 875 53.51 33.24 -30.52
CA THR A 875 54.55 34.27 -30.52
C THR A 875 53.96 35.66 -30.85
N PRO A 876 54.49 36.77 -30.27
CA PRO A 876 53.99 38.13 -30.51
C PRO A 876 53.83 38.53 -31.99
N GLY A 877 54.64 37.95 -32.88
CA GLY A 877 54.53 38.16 -34.33
C GLY A 877 53.23 37.61 -34.95
N VAL A 878 52.71 36.48 -34.45
CA VAL A 878 51.47 35.87 -34.94
C VAL A 878 50.25 36.70 -34.48
N VAL A 879 50.29 37.23 -33.26
CA VAL A 879 49.22 38.10 -32.73
C VAL A 879 49.15 39.42 -33.52
N ALA A 880 50.30 40.01 -33.86
CA ALA A 880 50.33 41.21 -34.71
C ALA A 880 49.80 40.96 -36.14
N GLN A 881 50.10 39.78 -36.70
CA GLN A 881 49.62 39.38 -38.02
C GLN A 881 48.10 39.15 -38.04
N ILE A 882 47.55 38.50 -37.00
CA ILE A 882 46.10 38.34 -36.84
C ILE A 882 45.41 39.70 -36.72
N ALA A 883 45.92 40.61 -35.89
CA ALA A 883 45.34 41.95 -35.74
C ALA A 883 45.36 42.74 -37.06
N SER A 884 46.43 42.63 -37.86
CA SER A 884 46.51 43.25 -39.18
C SER A 884 45.45 42.70 -40.15
N LEU A 885 45.29 41.37 -40.22
CA LEU A 885 44.31 40.75 -41.10
C LEU A 885 42.87 41.09 -40.70
N VAL A 886 42.56 41.15 -39.40
CA VAL A 886 41.24 41.61 -38.91
C VAL A 886 40.96 43.05 -39.35
N ASN A 887 41.95 43.94 -39.25
CA ASN A 887 41.80 45.33 -39.69
C ASN A 887 41.57 45.44 -41.21
N GLN A 888 42.28 44.64 -42.02
CA GLN A 888 42.09 44.60 -43.46
C GLN A 888 40.70 44.05 -43.84
N ALA A 889 40.26 42.97 -43.20
CA ALA A 889 38.92 42.40 -43.42
C ALA A 889 37.82 43.43 -43.13
N ASN A 890 37.94 44.17 -42.03
CA ASN A 890 36.97 45.21 -41.67
C ASN A 890 36.96 46.38 -42.66
N ALA A 891 38.11 46.77 -43.20
CA ALA A 891 38.21 47.84 -44.20
C ALA A 891 37.52 47.43 -45.52
N HIS A 892 37.81 46.23 -46.03
CA HIS A 892 37.18 45.69 -47.25
C HIS A 892 35.68 45.43 -47.06
N TYR A 893 35.26 44.95 -45.88
CA TYR A 893 33.84 44.78 -45.57
C TYR A 893 33.10 46.12 -45.57
N LYS A 894 33.71 47.17 -45.01
CA LYS A 894 33.11 48.52 -45.03
C LYS A 894 33.04 49.09 -46.45
N ALA A 895 34.09 48.91 -47.27
CA ALA A 895 34.11 49.32 -48.67
C ALA A 895 33.04 48.58 -49.50
N ALA A 896 32.87 47.27 -49.27
CA ALA A 896 31.79 46.50 -49.85
C ALA A 896 30.43 47.10 -49.49
N TYR A 897 30.20 47.40 -48.20
CA TYR A 897 28.93 47.96 -47.74
C TYR A 897 28.64 49.36 -48.32
N GLU A 898 29.66 50.19 -48.50
CA GLU A 898 29.52 51.50 -49.17
C GLU A 898 29.27 51.38 -50.68
N ALA A 899 29.86 50.38 -51.36
CA ALA A 899 29.57 50.06 -52.75
C ALA A 899 28.11 49.59 -52.92
N LEU A 900 27.64 48.74 -52.00
CA LEU A 900 26.25 48.27 -51.97
C LEU A 900 25.26 49.43 -51.81
N LYS A 901 25.56 50.40 -50.92
CA LYS A 901 24.73 51.61 -50.75
C LYS A 901 24.63 52.48 -52.00
N ARG A 902 25.67 52.49 -52.84
CA ARG A 902 25.69 53.23 -54.11
C ARG A 902 25.12 52.43 -55.29
N GLY A 903 24.66 51.20 -55.07
CA GLY A 903 24.14 50.32 -56.10
C GLY A 903 25.21 49.69 -57.01
N ASP A 904 26.49 49.80 -56.66
CA ASP A 904 27.60 49.20 -57.42
C ASP A 904 27.83 47.75 -56.97
N LEU A 905 27.05 46.84 -57.56
CA LEU A 905 27.08 45.41 -57.22
C LEU A 905 28.40 44.73 -57.63
N THR A 906 29.08 45.24 -58.66
CA THR A 906 30.36 44.70 -59.12
C THR A 906 31.47 45.01 -58.12
N ALA A 907 31.54 46.25 -57.64
CA ALA A 907 32.48 46.62 -56.58
C ALA A 907 32.17 45.89 -55.27
N TYR A 908 30.90 45.76 -54.88
CA TYR A 908 30.50 44.97 -53.71
C TYR A 908 31.00 43.52 -53.78
N ALA A 909 30.77 42.83 -54.90
CA ALA A 909 31.18 41.43 -55.07
C ALA A 909 32.70 41.27 -55.01
N THR A 910 33.44 42.22 -55.58
CA THR A 910 34.92 42.23 -55.56
C THR A 910 35.47 42.41 -54.15
N GLU A 911 34.93 43.36 -53.40
CA GLU A 911 35.33 43.63 -52.01
C GLU A 911 35.00 42.44 -51.09
N MET A 912 33.81 41.83 -51.23
CA MET A 912 33.45 40.66 -50.42
C MET A 912 34.26 39.41 -50.76
N THR A 913 34.71 39.25 -52.01
CA THR A 913 35.65 38.18 -52.38
C THR A 913 36.97 38.35 -51.63
N THR A 914 37.46 39.58 -51.53
CA THR A 914 38.69 39.92 -50.80
C THR A 914 38.55 39.67 -49.29
N VAL A 915 37.41 40.03 -48.69
CA VAL A 915 37.09 39.66 -47.29
C VAL A 915 37.16 38.15 -47.08
N GLY A 916 36.56 37.36 -47.98
CA GLY A 916 36.60 35.90 -47.91
C GLY A 916 38.01 35.33 -47.93
N GLN A 917 38.91 35.87 -48.76
CA GLN A 917 40.32 35.47 -48.82
C GLN A 917 41.07 35.81 -47.51
N ILE A 918 40.82 37.00 -46.94
CA ILE A 918 41.46 37.41 -45.67
C ILE A 918 40.98 36.52 -44.51
N LEU A 919 39.70 36.15 -44.49
CA LEU A 919 39.16 35.23 -43.48
C LEU A 919 39.78 33.84 -43.58
N GLN A 920 40.04 33.34 -44.80
CA GLN A 920 40.78 32.08 -45.00
C GLN A 920 42.23 32.17 -44.48
N GLN A 921 42.89 33.32 -44.65
CA GLN A 921 44.23 33.54 -44.10
C GLN A 921 44.23 33.60 -42.57
N LEU A 922 43.23 34.26 -41.97
CA LEU A 922 43.03 34.27 -40.52
C LEU A 922 42.82 32.85 -40.00
N GLN A 923 41.98 32.07 -40.69
CA GLN A 923 41.66 30.71 -40.32
C GLN A 923 42.88 29.77 -40.41
N ALA A 924 43.76 29.96 -41.39
CA ALA A 924 45.03 29.24 -41.49
C ALA A 924 45.98 29.58 -40.32
N LEU A 925 45.93 30.80 -39.79
CA LEU A 925 46.77 31.24 -38.66
C LEU A 925 46.22 30.82 -37.29
N THR A 926 44.90 30.62 -37.15
CA THR A 926 44.25 30.23 -35.88
C THR A 926 44.02 28.72 -35.75
N GLY A 927 44.44 27.91 -36.73
CA GLY A 927 44.49 26.45 -36.63
C GLY A 927 43.13 25.73 -36.71
N THR A 928 42.06 26.42 -37.12
CA THR A 928 40.72 25.83 -37.26
C THR A 928 40.44 25.47 -38.73
N SER A 929 40.60 24.20 -39.13
CA SER A 929 40.34 23.75 -40.51
C SER A 929 38.86 23.91 -40.92
N ALA A 930 38.58 24.40 -42.14
CA ALA A 930 37.22 24.52 -42.70
C ALA A 930 36.83 23.32 -43.59
N THR A 931 35.59 22.87 -43.44
CA THR A 931 34.85 22.01 -44.39
C THR A 931 34.54 22.81 -45.67
N PRO A 932 34.69 22.26 -46.89
CA PRO A 932 34.41 23.01 -48.12
C PRO A 932 32.92 23.32 -48.30
N ALA A 933 32.59 24.57 -48.64
CA ALA A 933 31.23 24.99 -48.98
C ALA A 933 30.84 24.55 -50.41
N SER A 934 29.66 23.95 -50.58
CA SER A 934 29.04 23.62 -51.87
C SER A 934 28.75 24.88 -52.70
N PRO A 935 28.85 24.83 -54.05
CA PRO A 935 28.52 25.95 -54.92
C PRO A 935 27.01 26.24 -54.95
N SER A 936 26.64 27.50 -54.76
CA SER A 936 25.26 28.01 -54.87
C SER A 936 24.73 27.97 -56.32
N PRO A 937 23.43 27.70 -56.53
CA PRO A 937 22.82 27.63 -57.86
C PRO A 937 22.60 29.02 -58.48
N SER A 938 22.85 29.12 -59.80
CA SER A 938 22.60 30.31 -60.63
C SER A 938 21.09 30.66 -60.72
N PRO A 939 20.71 31.95 -60.74
CA PRO A 939 19.31 32.35 -60.88
C PRO A 939 18.81 32.23 -62.33
N ARG A 940 17.64 31.60 -62.52
CA ARG A 940 16.86 31.62 -63.78
C ARG A 940 16.11 32.95 -63.93
N SER A 941 16.09 33.46 -65.17
CA SER A 941 15.34 34.63 -65.60
C SER A 941 13.83 34.40 -65.60
N SER A 942 13.09 35.33 -65.00
CA SER A 942 11.64 35.47 -65.10
C SER A 942 11.23 35.99 -66.49
N PRO A 943 10.17 35.47 -67.12
CA PRO A 943 9.45 36.20 -68.17
C PRO A 943 8.22 36.92 -67.58
N SER A 944 7.96 38.14 -68.05
CA SER A 944 6.68 38.86 -67.94
C SER A 944 6.38 39.47 -69.31
N PRO A 945 5.12 39.79 -69.67
CA PRO A 945 3.86 39.60 -68.94
C PRO A 945 3.05 38.37 -69.37
#